data_AF-A0A6P5ZD10-F1
#
_entry.id   AF-A0A6P5ZD10-F1
#
_cell.length_a   1.000
_cell.length_b   1.000
_cell.length_c   1.000
_cell.angle_alpha   90.00
_cell.angle_beta   90.00
_cell.angle_gamma   90.00
#
_symmetry.space_group_name_H-M   'P 1'
#
loop_
_entity.id
_entity.type
_entity.pdbx_description
1 polymer ?
#
loop_
_entity_poly.entity_id
_entity_poly.type
_entity_poly.pdbx_seq_one_letter_code
_entity_poly.pdbx_strand_id
1 'polypeptide(L)'
;MANVRRFGVTEPISTAGPSELDVIRNCQLEKFLEDSGLYEMREEAIRREEVLGKLDQTVKEWVKKVTEAKGFGEQAVEEANAKIFTFGSYRLGVHGPGADIDTLCVGPRHVTREEDFFGELHRMLAKMPEIQELHPVPDAHVPVMKFKMNGVSVDLLYARLELWVIPEDLDVSQESVLQNVDEQTILSLNGCRVTDQILHLVPNVQNFRTTLRCMRFWAKQRGIYSNAVGFLGGINWALLVARICQLYPNALPCTLLSRFFRVFSQWRWPNPIILCPIREGSLGHQVWDPKRNAKDRRHLMPIITPAYPCMNSSYSVSSSTLHVMQEEFQRGNEICQVMEANNSSWASLFEPFLFFEAYKNYLQIDIAAKNDIDFREWKGWVESRLRLITLKIERDTHGLLQCHPHPSNFSDKSRSFQCCYFMGLRRKPGVDIQEDKPFDIRSTVEEFKQSVEVYTSRKPGMWIHVHHIRRKDIPHFVFPGAFRPCLMNRNVDGRKRKRDDNNICYKLRKSGPVTAIKDANMLMEPRKVKQYEANGSDSLSNARCHLENCSQNSLQGDLSSVSESSRTSEVMVVAHETSSSSVVWQGSGKVQCSVDGTEYFGQPAFQQKLNKREVDTRSISQVEKFEGAIVNPLPSSTLEQGASKVVGSCSSFNQNKTFEEPEVEELAAPFMNVARVSSCVPPQKSLIRFNFTTLVNATGKSA
;
A
#
# COMPACT_ATOMS: atom_id res chain seq x y z
N MET A 1 16.32 -29.65 -23.17
CA MET A 1 16.38 -28.23 -22.77
C MET A 1 15.81 -28.12 -21.37
N ALA A 2 16.40 -27.33 -20.47
CA ALA A 2 15.81 -27.09 -19.15
C ALA A 2 14.50 -26.32 -19.29
N ASN A 3 13.48 -26.66 -18.50
CA ASN A 3 12.17 -26.04 -18.59
C ASN A 3 12.22 -24.66 -17.90
N VAL A 4 12.50 -23.61 -18.67
CA VAL A 4 12.67 -22.24 -18.15
C VAL A 4 11.38 -21.80 -17.46
N ARG A 5 11.47 -21.56 -16.15
CA ARG A 5 10.32 -21.17 -15.31
C ARG A 5 9.74 -19.84 -15.81
N ARG A 6 8.64 -19.91 -16.56
CA ARG A 6 7.95 -18.76 -17.14
C ARG A 6 7.26 -17.95 -16.03
N PHE A 7 7.61 -16.68 -15.91
CA PHE A 7 7.00 -15.75 -14.96
C PHE A 7 6.03 -14.81 -15.71
N GLY A 8 4.77 -14.76 -15.30
CA GLY A 8 3.75 -13.90 -15.91
C GLY A 8 2.87 -14.56 -16.96
N VAL A 9 1.91 -13.78 -17.47
CA VAL A 9 0.92 -14.20 -18.49
C VAL A 9 1.36 -13.92 -19.93
N THR A 10 2.47 -13.19 -20.13
CA THR A 10 3.08 -12.90 -21.43
C THR A 10 4.55 -13.28 -21.42
N GLU A 11 5.18 -13.31 -22.59
CA GLU A 11 6.65 -13.26 -22.68
C GLU A 11 7.21 -11.95 -22.06
N PRO A 12 8.48 -11.96 -21.61
CA PRO A 12 9.20 -10.75 -21.22
C PRO A 12 9.44 -9.82 -22.42
N ILE A 13 9.55 -8.52 -22.15
CA ILE A 13 9.87 -7.51 -23.19
C ILE A 13 11.38 -7.49 -23.47
N SER A 14 12.22 -7.79 -22.47
CA SER A 14 13.65 -8.02 -22.67
C SER A 14 14.22 -8.94 -21.60
N THR A 15 15.06 -9.88 -22.02
CA THR A 15 15.88 -10.75 -21.16
C THR A 15 17.33 -10.28 -21.02
N ALA A 16 17.66 -9.08 -21.52
CA ALA A 16 19.00 -8.51 -21.37
C ALA A 16 19.36 -8.30 -19.89
N GLY A 17 20.61 -8.61 -19.53
CA GLY A 17 21.20 -8.25 -18.24
C GLY A 17 21.56 -6.77 -18.15
N PRO A 18 22.05 -6.31 -16.98
CA PRO A 18 22.47 -4.92 -16.80
C PRO A 18 23.75 -4.59 -17.56
N SER A 19 23.88 -3.33 -18.00
CA SER A 19 25.16 -2.78 -18.42
C SER A 19 25.98 -2.26 -17.23
N GLU A 20 27.28 -2.00 -17.44
CA GLU A 20 28.14 -1.33 -16.44
C GLU A 20 27.54 0.00 -15.95
N LEU A 21 26.88 0.75 -16.84
CA LEU A 21 26.18 1.99 -16.49
C LEU A 21 24.95 1.74 -15.62
N ASP A 22 24.22 0.64 -15.84
CA ASP A 22 23.11 0.24 -14.95
C ASP A 22 23.65 -0.12 -13.56
N VAL A 23 24.76 -0.85 -13.47
CA VAL A 23 25.41 -1.18 -12.18
C VAL A 23 25.80 0.09 -11.42
N ILE A 24 26.49 1.04 -12.07
CA ILE A 24 26.90 2.31 -11.45
C ILE A 24 25.66 3.12 -10.98
N ARG A 25 24.62 3.20 -11.81
CA ARG A 25 23.35 3.86 -11.46
C ARG A 25 22.62 3.14 -10.32
N ASN A 26 22.76 1.83 -10.19
CA ASN A 26 22.15 1.04 -9.12
C ASN A 26 22.82 1.32 -7.78
N CYS A 27 24.15 1.34 -7.71
CA CYS A 27 24.87 1.70 -6.48
C CYS A 27 24.54 3.14 -6.03
N GLN A 28 24.36 4.07 -6.98
CA GLN A 28 23.91 5.44 -6.69
C GLN A 28 22.46 5.48 -6.17
N LEU A 29 21.58 4.60 -6.66
CA LEU A 29 20.21 4.47 -6.17
C LEU A 29 20.18 3.88 -4.76
N GLU A 30 20.91 2.79 -4.53
CA GLU A 30 20.95 2.08 -3.25
C GLU A 30 21.45 3.00 -2.13
N LYS A 31 22.56 3.72 -2.36
CA LYS A 31 23.02 4.76 -1.43
C LYS A 31 21.96 5.83 -1.17
N PHE A 32 21.24 6.30 -2.19
CA PHE A 32 20.17 7.30 -2.00
C PHE A 32 19.02 6.76 -1.13
N LEU A 33 18.73 5.45 -1.15
CA LEU A 33 17.71 4.83 -0.30
C LEU A 33 18.19 4.67 1.16
N GLU A 34 19.48 4.43 1.37
CA GLU A 34 20.14 4.42 2.68
C GLU A 34 20.16 5.83 3.29
N ASP A 35 20.65 6.83 2.54
CA ASP A 35 20.66 8.25 2.91
C ASP A 35 19.22 8.78 3.18
N SER A 36 18.19 8.15 2.59
CA SER A 36 16.76 8.45 2.82
C SER A 36 16.13 7.73 4.02
N GLY A 37 16.89 6.91 4.77
CA GLY A 37 16.41 6.23 5.99
C GLY A 37 15.33 5.17 5.73
N LEU A 38 15.36 4.50 4.57
CA LEU A 38 14.29 3.59 4.13
C LEU A 38 14.45 2.14 4.58
N TYR A 39 15.57 1.79 5.22
CA TYR A 39 15.85 0.47 5.78
C TYR A 39 15.71 0.49 7.30
N GLU A 40 15.33 -0.63 7.90
CA GLU A 40 15.26 -0.73 9.37
C GLU A 40 16.65 -0.96 9.99
N MET A 41 16.81 -0.56 11.24
CA MET A 41 18.02 -0.85 12.01
C MET A 41 18.00 -2.31 12.51
N ARG A 42 19.18 -2.92 12.69
CA ARG A 42 19.31 -4.32 13.12
C ARG A 42 18.62 -4.59 14.47
N GLU A 43 18.68 -3.62 15.36
CA GLU A 43 18.04 -3.66 16.70
C GLU A 43 16.51 -3.57 16.59
N GLU A 44 15.97 -3.01 15.51
CA GLU A 44 14.53 -3.03 15.24
C GLU A 44 14.10 -4.38 14.68
N ALA A 45 14.85 -4.95 13.73
CA ALA A 45 14.60 -6.28 13.19
C ALA A 45 14.58 -7.36 14.28
N ILE A 46 15.58 -7.38 15.18
CA ILE A 46 15.64 -8.32 16.31
C ILE A 46 14.39 -8.19 17.22
N ARG A 47 13.98 -6.96 17.58
CA ARG A 47 12.75 -6.76 18.37
C ARG A 47 11.49 -7.24 17.67
N ARG A 48 11.42 -7.18 16.33
CA ARG A 48 10.27 -7.71 15.55
C ARG A 48 10.25 -9.24 15.61
N GLU A 49 11.41 -9.89 15.54
CA GLU A 49 11.54 -11.35 15.68
C GLU A 49 11.19 -11.82 17.11
N GLU A 50 11.65 -11.11 18.15
CA GLU A 50 11.30 -11.38 19.56
C GLU A 50 9.79 -11.25 19.81
N VAL A 51 9.16 -10.19 19.30
CA VAL A 51 7.70 -9.97 19.39
C VAL A 51 6.92 -11.06 18.68
N LEU A 52 7.34 -11.49 17.49
CA LEU A 52 6.71 -12.59 16.77
C LEU A 52 6.84 -13.93 17.50
N GLY A 53 8.03 -14.25 18.00
CA GLY A 53 8.27 -15.49 18.76
C GLY A 53 7.41 -15.58 20.03
N LYS A 54 7.27 -14.47 20.77
CA LYS A 54 6.40 -14.44 21.95
C LYS A 54 4.91 -14.42 21.60
N LEU A 55 4.51 -13.83 20.47
CA LEU A 55 3.13 -13.87 20.00
C LEU A 55 2.72 -15.28 19.56
N ASP A 56 3.59 -16.06 18.92
CA ASP A 56 3.34 -17.48 18.56
C ASP A 56 3.08 -18.33 19.82
N GLN A 57 3.94 -18.18 20.84
CA GLN A 57 3.74 -18.81 22.15
C GLN A 57 2.39 -18.41 22.78
N THR A 58 2.06 -17.12 22.76
CA THR A 58 0.82 -16.58 23.35
C THR A 58 -0.45 -17.15 22.67
N VAL A 59 -0.46 -17.29 21.33
CA VAL A 59 -1.63 -17.87 20.64
C VAL A 59 -1.73 -19.38 20.82
N LYS A 60 -0.61 -20.09 20.98
CA LYS A 60 -0.58 -21.53 21.28
C LYS A 60 -1.12 -21.80 22.68
N GLU A 61 -0.66 -21.07 23.69
CA GLU A 61 -1.21 -21.14 25.06
C GLU A 61 -2.72 -20.81 25.09
N TRP A 62 -3.14 -19.78 24.36
CA TRP A 62 -4.55 -19.41 24.24
C TRP A 62 -5.41 -20.55 23.66
N VAL A 63 -5.03 -21.16 22.54
CA VAL A 63 -5.82 -22.24 21.92
C VAL A 63 -5.85 -23.50 22.80
N LYS A 64 -4.77 -23.84 23.52
CA LYS A 64 -4.80 -24.92 24.51
C LYS A 64 -5.81 -24.64 25.62
N LYS A 65 -5.75 -23.45 26.22
CA LYS A 65 -6.68 -23.02 27.26
C LYS A 65 -8.15 -22.97 26.80
N VAL A 66 -8.42 -22.54 25.56
CA VAL A 66 -9.77 -22.57 24.97
C VAL A 66 -10.24 -24.02 24.75
N THR A 67 -9.35 -24.91 24.35
CA THR A 67 -9.66 -26.34 24.15
C THR A 67 -9.99 -27.03 25.47
N GLU A 68 -9.21 -26.76 26.52
CA GLU A 68 -9.50 -27.19 27.90
C GLU A 68 -10.85 -26.64 28.39
N ALA A 69 -11.08 -25.33 28.27
CA ALA A 69 -12.31 -24.67 28.71
C ALA A 69 -13.58 -25.16 27.99
N LYS A 70 -13.45 -25.75 26.81
CA LYS A 70 -14.56 -26.37 26.04
C LYS A 70 -14.72 -27.87 26.31
N GLY A 71 -14.02 -28.42 27.31
CA GLY A 71 -14.24 -29.78 27.83
C GLY A 71 -13.63 -30.90 26.99
N PHE A 72 -12.61 -30.60 26.18
CA PHE A 72 -11.83 -31.62 25.46
C PHE A 72 -10.86 -32.32 26.41
N GLY A 73 -10.58 -33.60 26.15
CA GLY A 73 -9.66 -34.40 26.97
C GLY A 73 -8.19 -33.98 26.83
N GLU A 74 -7.36 -34.34 27.82
CA GLU A 74 -5.96 -33.90 27.96
C GLU A 74 -5.12 -34.06 26.69
N GLN A 75 -5.19 -35.20 26.00
CA GLN A 75 -4.48 -35.41 24.73
C GLN A 75 -4.86 -34.36 23.66
N ALA A 76 -6.14 -34.03 23.53
CA ALA A 76 -6.60 -33.03 22.58
C ALA A 76 -6.19 -31.60 22.99
N VAL A 77 -5.96 -31.34 24.28
CA VAL A 77 -5.36 -30.08 24.78
C VAL A 77 -3.84 -30.06 24.54
N GLU A 78 -3.16 -31.20 24.60
CA GLU A 78 -1.74 -31.31 24.27
C GLU A 78 -1.48 -31.14 22.75
N GLU A 79 -2.32 -31.73 21.91
CA GLU A 79 -2.28 -31.60 20.45
C GLU A 79 -2.83 -30.25 19.94
N ALA A 80 -3.64 -29.54 20.73
CA ALA A 80 -4.25 -28.27 20.32
C ALA A 80 -3.19 -27.21 19.98
N ASN A 81 -3.31 -26.63 18.78
CA ASN A 81 -2.30 -25.76 18.21
C ASN A 81 -2.90 -24.56 17.46
N ALA A 82 -2.14 -23.47 17.39
CA ALA A 82 -2.39 -22.29 16.57
C ALA A 82 -1.08 -21.82 15.95
N LYS A 83 -1.12 -21.18 14.78
CA LYS A 83 0.08 -20.77 14.05
C LYS A 83 -0.07 -19.34 13.55
N ILE A 84 0.96 -18.51 13.75
CA ILE A 84 1.00 -17.16 13.16
C ILE A 84 1.68 -17.15 11.79
N PHE A 85 1.16 -16.32 10.90
CA PHE A 85 1.72 -16.05 9.57
C PHE A 85 1.82 -14.55 9.36
N THR A 86 3.01 -14.04 9.02
CA THR A 86 3.15 -12.64 8.64
C THR A 86 2.77 -12.43 7.18
N PHE A 87 2.23 -11.26 6.86
CA PHE A 87 1.91 -10.87 5.49
C PHE A 87 2.33 -9.42 5.21
N GLY A 88 1.76 -8.83 4.15
CA GLY A 88 1.85 -7.40 3.89
C GLY A 88 3.30 -6.90 3.76
N SER A 89 3.60 -5.73 4.33
CA SER A 89 4.86 -5.06 3.99
C SER A 89 6.09 -5.60 4.71
N TYR A 90 5.89 -6.23 5.86
CA TYR A 90 6.92 -6.97 6.62
C TYR A 90 7.32 -8.27 5.91
N ARG A 91 6.36 -9.15 5.58
CA ARG A 91 6.63 -10.43 4.89
C ARG A 91 7.25 -10.24 3.51
N LEU A 92 6.86 -9.19 2.77
CA LEU A 92 7.52 -8.83 1.50
C LEU A 92 8.98 -8.38 1.69
N GLY A 93 9.42 -8.00 2.90
CA GLY A 93 10.76 -7.48 3.19
C GLY A 93 10.97 -6.04 2.70
N VAL A 94 9.91 -5.23 2.67
CA VAL A 94 9.92 -3.84 2.14
C VAL A 94 9.42 -2.79 3.13
N HIS A 95 9.17 -3.18 4.38
CA HIS A 95 8.88 -2.30 5.51
C HIS A 95 10.08 -1.42 5.87
N GLY A 96 9.80 -0.26 6.45
CA GLY A 96 10.82 0.68 6.95
C GLY A 96 10.68 0.89 8.46
N PRO A 97 11.52 1.75 9.06
CA PRO A 97 11.49 2.04 10.50
C PRO A 97 10.10 2.42 11.00
N GLY A 98 9.70 1.85 12.14
CA GLY A 98 8.41 2.13 12.78
C GLY A 98 7.17 1.59 12.06
N ALA A 99 7.33 0.73 11.04
CA ALA A 99 6.20 0.06 10.39
C ALA A 99 5.47 -0.94 11.30
N ASP A 100 4.22 -1.20 10.96
CA ASP A 100 3.37 -2.27 11.48
C ASP A 100 3.87 -3.67 11.08
N ILE A 101 3.50 -4.69 11.86
CA ILE A 101 3.57 -6.11 11.46
C ILE A 101 2.15 -6.62 11.18
N ASP A 102 1.83 -6.73 9.90
CA ASP A 102 0.67 -7.46 9.38
C ASP A 102 0.77 -8.96 9.77
N THR A 103 -0.08 -9.44 10.70
CA THR A 103 -0.02 -10.80 11.26
C THR A 103 -1.38 -11.50 11.21
N LEU A 104 -1.41 -12.76 10.77
CA LEU A 104 -2.59 -13.62 10.78
C LEU A 104 -2.40 -14.75 11.80
N CYS A 105 -3.28 -14.86 12.78
CA CYS A 105 -3.41 -16.06 13.59
C CYS A 105 -4.35 -17.06 12.90
N VAL A 106 -3.91 -18.32 12.78
CA VAL A 106 -4.70 -19.43 12.25
C VAL A 106 -5.01 -20.41 13.38
N GLY A 107 -6.30 -20.67 13.62
CA GLY A 107 -6.78 -21.54 14.70
C GLY A 107 -7.82 -22.59 14.25
N PRO A 108 -8.06 -23.62 15.08
CA PRO A 108 -8.92 -24.75 14.76
C PRO A 108 -10.42 -24.44 14.90
N ARG A 109 -11.27 -25.30 14.34
CA ARG A 109 -12.70 -25.08 14.11
C ARG A 109 -13.56 -24.76 15.34
N HIS A 110 -13.14 -25.25 16.52
CA HIS A 110 -13.82 -25.02 17.80
C HIS A 110 -13.46 -23.68 18.48
N VAL A 111 -12.47 -22.96 17.95
CA VAL A 111 -12.04 -21.65 18.43
C VAL A 111 -12.67 -20.56 17.56
N THR A 112 -13.56 -19.77 18.15
CA THR A 112 -14.41 -18.76 17.50
C THR A 112 -13.75 -17.38 17.43
N ARG A 113 -14.23 -16.52 16.52
CA ARG A 113 -13.75 -15.15 16.39
C ARG A 113 -14.31 -14.26 17.50
N GLU A 114 -15.56 -14.50 17.88
CA GLU A 114 -16.39 -13.67 18.75
C GLU A 114 -16.06 -13.91 20.23
N GLU A 115 -16.16 -15.16 20.69
CA GLU A 115 -16.00 -15.51 22.11
C GLU A 115 -14.53 -15.74 22.50
N ASP A 116 -13.76 -16.38 21.62
CA ASP A 116 -12.42 -16.84 21.96
C ASP A 116 -11.33 -15.85 21.53
N PHE A 117 -11.37 -15.33 20.30
CA PHE A 117 -10.37 -14.37 19.81
C PHE A 117 -10.61 -12.97 20.36
N PHE A 118 -11.77 -12.35 20.09
CA PHE A 118 -12.09 -11.04 20.66
C PHE A 118 -12.45 -11.07 22.16
N GLY A 119 -12.71 -12.25 22.74
CA GLY A 119 -12.94 -12.43 24.18
C GLY A 119 -11.71 -12.92 24.96
N GLU A 120 -11.37 -14.22 24.89
CA GLU A 120 -10.28 -14.80 25.71
C GLU A 120 -8.88 -14.28 25.33
N LEU A 121 -8.49 -14.29 24.05
CA LEU A 121 -7.15 -13.81 23.64
C LEU A 121 -6.99 -12.32 23.98
N HIS A 122 -8.00 -11.50 23.72
CA HIS A 122 -8.04 -10.11 24.16
C HIS A 122 -7.83 -9.97 25.68
N ARG A 123 -8.51 -10.80 26.50
CA ARG A 123 -8.35 -10.84 27.96
C ARG A 123 -7.01 -11.42 28.44
N MET A 124 -6.29 -12.17 27.60
CA MET A 124 -4.91 -12.60 27.86
C MET A 124 -3.92 -11.47 27.54
N LEU A 125 -3.98 -10.91 26.34
CA LEU A 125 -3.14 -9.78 25.90
C LEU A 125 -3.29 -8.56 26.83
N ALA A 126 -4.51 -8.23 27.26
CA ALA A 126 -4.78 -7.13 28.20
C ALA A 126 -4.16 -7.30 29.61
N LYS A 127 -3.63 -8.49 29.94
CA LYS A 127 -2.92 -8.77 31.21
C LYS A 127 -1.40 -8.76 31.07
N MET A 128 -0.88 -8.74 29.84
CA MET A 128 0.56 -8.73 29.58
C MET A 128 1.11 -7.31 29.73
N PRO A 129 2.12 -7.06 30.59
CA PRO A 129 2.63 -5.70 30.85
C PRO A 129 3.36 -5.07 29.64
N GLU A 130 3.66 -5.89 28.63
CA GLU A 130 4.33 -5.53 27.38
C GLU A 130 3.35 -4.98 26.32
N ILE A 131 2.04 -5.19 26.52
CA ILE A 131 0.98 -4.81 25.59
C ILE A 131 0.46 -3.40 25.92
N GLN A 132 0.41 -2.57 24.89
CA GLN A 132 0.00 -1.16 24.94
C GLN A 132 -0.97 -0.88 23.78
N GLU A 133 -1.81 0.14 23.93
CA GLU A 133 -2.75 0.59 22.88
C GLU A 133 -3.66 -0.51 22.28
N LEU A 134 -3.97 -1.55 23.06
CA LEU A 134 -4.83 -2.67 22.65
C LEU A 134 -6.23 -2.18 22.25
N HIS A 135 -6.61 -2.47 21.00
CA HIS A 135 -7.84 -2.00 20.37
C HIS A 135 -8.40 -3.08 19.42
N PRO A 136 -9.41 -3.85 19.84
CA PRO A 136 -10.16 -4.72 18.93
C PRO A 136 -11.01 -3.90 17.96
N VAL A 137 -11.21 -4.40 16.74
CA VAL A 137 -12.11 -3.83 15.72
C VAL A 137 -12.88 -4.99 15.05
N PRO A 138 -13.93 -5.53 15.69
CA PRO A 138 -14.68 -6.66 15.15
C PRO A 138 -15.52 -6.29 13.93
N ASP A 139 -16.10 -5.08 13.91
CA ASP A 139 -16.99 -4.60 12.84
C ASP A 139 -16.26 -4.11 11.57
N ALA A 140 -14.95 -4.38 11.46
CA ALA A 140 -14.19 -4.08 10.24
C ALA A 140 -14.47 -5.12 9.15
N HIS A 141 -14.41 -4.69 7.88
CA HIS A 141 -14.55 -5.59 6.72
C HIS A 141 -13.57 -6.78 6.76
N VAL A 142 -12.40 -6.58 7.36
CA VAL A 142 -11.53 -7.67 7.83
C VAL A 142 -11.33 -7.45 9.34
N PRO A 143 -11.91 -8.28 10.22
CA PRO A 143 -11.83 -8.09 11.67
C PRO A 143 -10.40 -8.18 12.18
N VAL A 144 -9.97 -7.19 12.96
CA VAL A 144 -8.57 -7.02 13.40
C VAL A 144 -8.47 -6.65 14.86
N MET A 145 -7.43 -7.15 15.54
CA MET A 145 -7.01 -6.68 16.87
C MET A 145 -5.69 -5.93 16.73
N LYS A 146 -5.70 -4.63 17.02
CA LYS A 146 -4.52 -3.75 16.92
C LYS A 146 -3.90 -3.58 18.29
N PHE A 147 -2.58 -3.64 18.39
CA PHE A 147 -1.86 -3.35 19.64
C PHE A 147 -0.40 -2.97 19.38
N LYS A 148 0.29 -2.49 20.42
CA LYS A 148 1.74 -2.39 20.47
C LYS A 148 2.28 -3.41 21.48
N MET A 149 3.30 -4.16 21.09
CA MET A 149 4.00 -5.11 21.95
C MET A 149 5.48 -4.73 21.96
N ASN A 150 6.05 -4.44 23.14
CA ASN A 150 7.42 -3.95 23.28
C ASN A 150 7.76 -2.74 22.36
N GLY A 151 6.76 -1.89 22.10
CA GLY A 151 6.85 -0.72 21.21
C GLY A 151 6.65 -1.02 19.71
N VAL A 152 6.66 -2.28 19.27
CA VAL A 152 6.36 -2.69 17.90
C VAL A 152 4.84 -2.72 17.70
N SER A 153 4.33 -2.08 16.63
CA SER A 153 2.89 -2.11 16.33
C SER A 153 2.53 -3.38 15.55
N VAL A 154 1.47 -4.07 15.97
CA VAL A 154 1.01 -5.35 15.42
C VAL A 154 -0.48 -5.24 15.07
N ASP A 155 -0.81 -5.66 13.85
CA ASP A 155 -2.17 -5.83 13.34
C ASP A 155 -2.45 -7.33 13.27
N LEU A 156 -3.25 -7.85 14.21
CA LEU A 156 -3.55 -9.28 14.31
C LEU A 156 -4.94 -9.62 13.74
N LEU A 157 -4.97 -10.37 12.65
CA LEU A 157 -6.17 -10.97 12.06
C LEU A 157 -6.40 -12.39 12.60
N TYR A 158 -7.62 -12.93 12.42
CA TYR A 158 -7.96 -14.30 12.79
C TYR A 158 -8.68 -15.08 11.68
N ALA A 159 -8.10 -16.22 11.30
CA ALA A 159 -8.68 -17.22 10.40
C ALA A 159 -8.96 -18.52 11.16
N ARG A 160 -10.21 -18.98 11.12
CA ARG A 160 -10.64 -20.25 11.70
C ARG A 160 -10.77 -21.29 10.60
N LEU A 161 -9.93 -22.31 10.60
CA LEU A 161 -9.99 -23.39 9.62
C LEU A 161 -10.92 -24.51 10.10
N GLU A 162 -11.53 -25.24 9.16
CA GLU A 162 -12.37 -26.41 9.42
C GLU A 162 -11.51 -27.66 9.73
N LEU A 163 -10.59 -27.51 10.68
CA LEU A 163 -9.64 -28.51 11.16
C LEU A 163 -9.74 -28.61 12.69
N TRP A 164 -9.57 -29.81 13.26
CA TRP A 164 -9.55 -30.00 14.71
C TRP A 164 -8.22 -29.57 15.35
N VAL A 165 -7.11 -29.79 14.65
CA VAL A 165 -5.74 -29.45 15.05
C VAL A 165 -5.07 -28.73 13.87
N ILE A 166 -4.25 -27.72 14.17
CA ILE A 166 -3.50 -26.96 13.15
C ILE A 166 -2.10 -27.58 12.96
N PRO A 167 -1.77 -28.12 11.77
CA PRO A 167 -0.45 -28.70 11.52
C PRO A 167 0.67 -27.65 11.56
N GLU A 168 1.82 -28.00 12.14
CA GLU A 168 3.01 -27.13 12.12
C GLU A 168 3.55 -26.89 10.70
N ASP A 169 3.36 -27.83 9.78
CA ASP A 169 3.72 -27.70 8.36
C ASP A 169 2.65 -27.00 7.49
N LEU A 170 1.55 -26.51 8.09
CA LEU A 170 0.44 -25.87 7.36
C LEU A 170 0.92 -24.78 6.39
N ASP A 171 0.58 -24.96 5.12
CA ASP A 171 0.75 -24.01 4.02
C ASP A 171 -0.60 -23.32 3.68
N VAL A 172 -0.70 -22.04 4.03
CA VAL A 172 -1.90 -21.21 3.77
C VAL A 172 -2.13 -20.88 2.30
N SER A 173 -1.17 -21.17 1.41
CA SER A 173 -1.29 -20.88 -0.03
C SER A 173 -2.18 -21.88 -0.79
N GLN A 174 -2.42 -23.07 -0.23
CA GLN A 174 -3.24 -24.14 -0.84
C GLN A 174 -4.73 -23.76 -0.91
N GLU A 175 -5.47 -24.23 -1.93
CA GLU A 175 -6.92 -23.93 -2.03
C GLU A 175 -7.75 -24.60 -0.90
N SER A 176 -7.25 -25.68 -0.30
CA SER A 176 -7.90 -26.43 0.77
C SER A 176 -8.22 -25.59 2.02
N VAL A 177 -7.40 -24.58 2.36
CA VAL A 177 -7.67 -23.73 3.55
C VAL A 177 -8.87 -22.78 3.37
N LEU A 178 -9.48 -22.75 2.18
CA LEU A 178 -10.73 -22.02 1.92
C LEU A 178 -11.98 -22.92 1.97
N GLN A 179 -11.83 -24.23 2.25
CA GLN A 179 -12.97 -25.14 2.31
C GLN A 179 -13.81 -24.91 3.57
N ASN A 180 -15.12 -24.68 3.37
CA ASN A 180 -16.14 -24.54 4.42
C ASN A 180 -15.92 -23.37 5.43
N VAL A 181 -15.04 -22.41 5.12
CA VAL A 181 -14.79 -21.24 5.99
C VAL A 181 -15.71 -20.06 5.65
N ASP A 182 -15.88 -19.16 6.62
CA ASP A 182 -16.64 -17.91 6.47
C ASP A 182 -15.91 -16.83 5.65
N GLU A 183 -16.65 -15.86 5.10
CA GLU A 183 -16.10 -14.81 4.24
C GLU A 183 -15.00 -13.97 4.93
N GLN A 184 -15.16 -13.64 6.21
CA GLN A 184 -14.15 -12.91 6.98
C GLN A 184 -12.84 -13.72 7.13
N THR A 185 -12.95 -15.04 7.29
CA THR A 185 -11.80 -15.97 7.25
C THR A 185 -11.14 -15.98 5.86
N ILE A 186 -11.91 -16.02 4.76
CA ILE A 186 -11.36 -15.91 3.38
C ILE A 186 -10.59 -14.60 3.19
N LEU A 187 -11.18 -13.47 3.60
CA LEU A 187 -10.56 -12.15 3.51
C LEU A 187 -9.27 -12.06 4.35
N SER A 188 -9.25 -12.67 5.53
CA SER A 188 -8.08 -12.73 6.41
C SER A 188 -6.96 -13.59 5.83
N LEU A 189 -7.27 -14.77 5.30
CA LEU A 189 -6.31 -15.67 4.64
C LEU A 189 -5.72 -15.06 3.37
N ASN A 190 -6.51 -14.27 2.62
CA ASN A 190 -6.07 -13.65 1.37
C ASN A 190 -4.85 -12.71 1.54
N GLY A 191 -4.65 -12.10 2.71
CA GLY A 191 -3.46 -11.30 3.02
C GLY A 191 -2.15 -12.10 2.85
N CYS A 192 -2.05 -13.24 3.53
CA CYS A 192 -0.90 -14.16 3.40
C CYS A 192 -0.81 -14.74 1.99
N ARG A 193 -1.91 -15.30 1.48
CA ARG A 193 -1.97 -15.98 0.17
C ARG A 193 -1.47 -15.11 -0.97
N VAL A 194 -1.93 -13.87 -1.05
CA VAL A 194 -1.49 -12.91 -2.08
C VAL A 194 -0.02 -12.53 -1.88
N THR A 195 0.41 -12.33 -0.64
CA THR A 195 1.80 -11.94 -0.33
C THR A 195 2.80 -13.01 -0.77
N ASP A 196 2.57 -14.26 -0.42
CA ASP A 196 3.46 -15.36 -0.81
C ASP A 196 3.37 -15.67 -2.31
N GLN A 197 2.19 -15.57 -2.94
CA GLN A 197 2.06 -15.70 -4.40
C GLN A 197 2.87 -14.64 -5.16
N ILE A 198 2.92 -13.38 -4.68
CA ILE A 198 3.78 -12.34 -5.29
C ILE A 198 5.26 -12.77 -5.25
N LEU A 199 5.74 -13.27 -4.12
CA LEU A 199 7.14 -13.73 -3.97
C LEU A 199 7.47 -14.93 -4.88
N HIS A 200 6.52 -15.83 -5.13
CA HIS A 200 6.68 -16.97 -6.05
C HIS A 200 6.57 -16.61 -7.55
N LEU A 201 6.01 -15.43 -7.86
CA LEU A 201 5.71 -14.94 -9.23
C LEU A 201 6.70 -13.87 -9.75
N VAL A 202 7.74 -13.52 -8.98
CA VAL A 202 8.85 -12.66 -9.41
C VAL A 202 10.13 -13.46 -9.67
N PRO A 203 10.92 -13.12 -10.72
CA PRO A 203 12.14 -13.85 -11.07
C PRO A 203 13.32 -13.58 -10.14
N ASN A 204 13.39 -12.38 -9.53
CA ASN A 204 14.40 -12.03 -8.54
C ASN A 204 13.74 -11.23 -7.41
N VAL A 205 13.67 -11.84 -6.21
CA VAL A 205 13.02 -11.27 -5.02
C VAL A 205 13.74 -10.03 -4.50
N GLN A 206 15.08 -9.96 -4.59
CA GLN A 206 15.84 -8.83 -4.07
C GLN A 206 15.70 -7.60 -4.97
N ASN A 207 15.80 -7.78 -6.30
CA ASN A 207 15.58 -6.68 -7.25
C ASN A 207 14.12 -6.16 -7.15
N PHE A 208 13.16 -7.06 -6.95
CA PHE A 208 11.76 -6.71 -6.63
C PHE A 208 11.65 -5.89 -5.34
N ARG A 209 12.29 -6.33 -4.23
CA ARG A 209 12.28 -5.63 -2.93
C ARG A 209 12.82 -4.21 -3.03
N THR A 210 14.01 -4.02 -3.60
CA THR A 210 14.61 -2.69 -3.77
C THR A 210 13.73 -1.80 -4.65
N THR A 211 13.26 -2.30 -5.80
CA THR A 211 12.35 -1.54 -6.69
C THR A 211 11.05 -1.16 -5.98
N LEU A 212 10.49 -2.04 -5.16
CA LEU A 212 9.26 -1.76 -4.40
C LEU A 212 9.50 -0.76 -3.26
N ARG A 213 10.65 -0.80 -2.56
CA ARG A 213 11.05 0.26 -1.60
C ARG A 213 11.10 1.62 -2.29
N CYS A 214 11.76 1.72 -3.45
CA CYS A 214 11.78 2.93 -4.29
C CYS A 214 10.37 3.41 -4.64
N MET A 215 9.52 2.53 -5.21
CA MET A 215 8.18 2.91 -5.68
C MET A 215 7.23 3.30 -4.54
N ARG A 216 7.33 2.65 -3.36
CA ARG A 216 6.58 3.07 -2.15
C ARG A 216 7.04 4.45 -1.67
N PHE A 217 8.34 4.74 -1.66
CA PHE A 217 8.87 6.05 -1.28
C PHE A 217 8.42 7.14 -2.27
N TRP A 218 8.61 6.91 -3.57
CA TRP A 218 8.14 7.80 -4.63
C TRP A 218 6.63 8.09 -4.52
N ALA A 219 5.79 7.06 -4.42
CA ALA A 219 4.34 7.24 -4.34
C ALA A 219 3.90 8.04 -3.09
N LYS A 220 4.63 7.91 -1.96
CA LYS A 220 4.43 8.75 -0.77
C LYS A 220 4.83 10.20 -1.04
N GLN A 221 6.04 10.46 -1.58
CA GLN A 221 6.51 11.82 -1.89
C GLN A 221 5.61 12.53 -2.91
N ARG A 222 5.07 11.80 -3.90
CA ARG A 222 4.17 12.34 -4.93
C ARG A 222 2.70 12.43 -4.49
N GLY A 223 2.36 12.03 -3.27
CA GLY A 223 1.01 12.19 -2.72
C GLY A 223 -0.04 11.19 -3.27
N ILE A 224 0.39 10.04 -3.81
CA ILE A 224 -0.47 9.05 -4.47
C ILE A 224 -0.43 7.66 -3.79
N TYR A 225 -0.15 7.62 -2.48
CA TYR A 225 -0.12 6.41 -1.66
C TYR A 225 -1.22 6.45 -0.58
N SER A 226 -2.45 6.02 -0.92
CA SER A 226 -3.51 5.70 0.06
C SER A 226 -4.75 5.09 -0.62
N ASN A 227 -5.11 3.86 -0.23
CA ASN A 227 -6.30 3.19 -0.77
C ASN A 227 -7.61 3.86 -0.30
N ALA A 228 -7.65 4.41 0.91
CA ALA A 228 -8.85 4.98 1.53
C ALA A 228 -9.41 6.19 0.78
N VAL A 229 -8.56 6.98 0.11
CA VAL A 229 -8.97 8.14 -0.69
C VAL A 229 -9.06 7.85 -2.20
N GLY A 230 -8.84 6.61 -2.63
CA GLY A 230 -8.91 6.20 -4.03
C GLY A 230 -7.58 6.24 -4.81
N PHE A 231 -6.44 6.28 -4.14
CA PHE A 231 -5.12 6.02 -4.73
C PHE A 231 -4.67 4.58 -4.47
N LEU A 232 -3.45 4.22 -4.83
CA LEU A 232 -2.91 2.88 -4.66
C LEU A 232 -2.33 2.66 -3.25
N GLY A 233 -2.73 1.57 -2.61
CA GLY A 233 -2.14 1.05 -1.38
C GLY A 233 -0.92 0.15 -1.64
N GLY A 234 -0.27 -0.28 -0.55
CA GLY A 234 1.01 -1.02 -0.63
C GLY A 234 0.96 -2.29 -1.50
N ILE A 235 -0.15 -3.03 -1.46
CA ILE A 235 -0.31 -4.26 -2.25
C ILE A 235 -0.46 -3.96 -3.76
N ASN A 236 -1.10 -2.85 -4.13
CA ASN A 236 -1.23 -2.46 -5.53
C ASN A 236 0.15 -2.12 -6.12
N TRP A 237 0.97 -1.37 -5.37
CA TRP A 237 2.36 -1.09 -5.77
C TRP A 237 3.20 -2.36 -5.89
N ALA A 238 3.01 -3.34 -4.98
CA ALA A 238 3.66 -4.64 -5.07
C ALA A 238 3.27 -5.40 -6.36
N LEU A 239 1.97 -5.44 -6.69
CA LEU A 239 1.48 -6.09 -7.91
C LEU A 239 1.99 -5.39 -9.19
N LEU A 240 2.02 -4.05 -9.22
CA LEU A 240 2.58 -3.30 -10.35
C LEU A 240 4.08 -3.54 -10.53
N VAL A 241 4.88 -3.47 -9.45
CA VAL A 241 6.33 -3.72 -9.51
C VAL A 241 6.63 -5.16 -9.88
N ALA A 242 5.93 -6.14 -9.31
CA ALA A 242 6.06 -7.54 -9.66
C ALA A 242 5.83 -7.77 -11.16
N ARG A 243 4.83 -7.10 -11.77
CA ARG A 243 4.57 -7.19 -13.21
C ARG A 243 5.73 -6.67 -14.05
N ILE A 244 6.42 -5.61 -13.62
CA ILE A 244 7.61 -5.10 -14.32
C ILE A 244 8.79 -6.06 -14.16
N CYS A 245 8.99 -6.67 -12.99
CA CYS A 245 10.00 -7.71 -12.81
C CYS A 245 9.76 -8.94 -13.72
N GLN A 246 8.51 -9.34 -13.96
CA GLN A 246 8.17 -10.39 -14.94
C GLN A 246 8.55 -10.00 -16.39
N LEU A 247 8.38 -8.73 -16.75
CA LEU A 247 8.65 -8.23 -18.10
C LEU A 247 10.15 -8.00 -18.38
N TYR A 248 10.96 -7.87 -17.33
CA TYR A 248 12.40 -7.59 -17.38
C TYR A 248 13.16 -8.43 -16.34
N PRO A 249 13.19 -9.77 -16.47
CA PRO A 249 13.62 -10.69 -15.40
C PRO A 249 15.06 -10.52 -14.93
N ASN A 250 15.94 -10.03 -15.81
CA ASN A 250 17.38 -9.92 -15.55
C ASN A 250 17.83 -8.48 -15.25
N ALA A 251 16.90 -7.53 -15.09
CA ALA A 251 17.19 -6.11 -14.91
C ALA A 251 17.44 -5.73 -13.44
N LEU A 252 18.30 -4.73 -13.21
CA LEU A 252 18.57 -4.13 -11.89
C LEU A 252 17.47 -3.13 -11.49
N PRO A 253 17.28 -2.84 -10.18
CA PRO A 253 16.32 -1.85 -9.68
C PRO A 253 16.32 -0.50 -10.41
N CYS A 254 17.50 0.07 -10.72
CA CYS A 254 17.60 1.33 -11.48
C CYS A 254 16.92 1.25 -12.86
N THR A 255 17.13 0.16 -13.60
CA THR A 255 16.51 -0.10 -14.91
C THR A 255 15.03 -0.44 -14.76
N LEU A 256 14.65 -1.22 -13.74
CA LEU A 256 13.27 -1.58 -13.43
C LEU A 256 12.41 -0.34 -13.13
N LEU A 257 12.94 0.69 -12.46
CA LEU A 257 12.25 1.97 -12.27
C LEU A 257 11.98 2.70 -13.59
N SER A 258 12.97 2.84 -14.47
CA SER A 258 12.76 3.43 -15.80
C SER A 258 11.68 2.68 -16.59
N ARG A 259 11.73 1.34 -16.57
CA ARG A 259 10.75 0.50 -17.27
C ARG A 259 9.37 0.52 -16.62
N PHE A 260 9.26 0.70 -15.30
CA PHE A 260 7.99 0.92 -14.61
C PHE A 260 7.26 2.14 -15.21
N PHE A 261 7.91 3.31 -15.21
CA PHE A 261 7.28 4.53 -15.69
C PHE A 261 6.97 4.47 -17.19
N ARG A 262 7.89 3.93 -18.00
CA ARG A 262 7.69 3.77 -19.45
C ARG A 262 6.52 2.83 -19.79
N VAL A 263 6.31 1.76 -19.03
CA VAL A 263 5.19 0.83 -19.25
C VAL A 263 3.87 1.44 -18.76
N PHE A 264 3.82 2.01 -17.56
CA PHE A 264 2.56 2.47 -16.97
C PHE A 264 2.08 3.86 -17.46
N SER A 265 2.96 4.71 -18.00
CA SER A 265 2.53 5.91 -18.73
C SER A 265 1.87 5.57 -20.07
N GLN A 266 2.26 4.45 -20.70
CA GLN A 266 1.73 3.98 -21.98
C GLN A 266 0.61 2.93 -21.83
N TRP A 267 0.26 2.55 -20.60
CA TRP A 267 -0.71 1.48 -20.34
C TRP A 267 -2.14 1.93 -20.65
N ARG A 268 -2.81 1.17 -21.52
CA ARG A 268 -4.20 1.45 -21.95
C ARG A 268 -5.19 0.92 -20.92
N TRP A 269 -5.42 1.68 -19.85
CA TRP A 269 -6.54 1.46 -18.93
C TRP A 269 -7.88 1.48 -19.67
N PRO A 270 -8.88 0.64 -19.31
CA PRO A 270 -8.94 -0.22 -18.13
C PRO A 270 -8.41 -1.67 -18.34
N ASN A 271 -7.46 -1.91 -19.25
CA ASN A 271 -6.86 -3.26 -19.37
C ASN A 271 -6.22 -3.70 -18.03
N PRO A 272 -6.47 -4.92 -17.54
CA PRO A 272 -6.07 -5.33 -16.21
C PRO A 272 -4.59 -5.71 -16.07
N ILE A 273 -4.04 -5.45 -14.89
CA ILE A 273 -2.74 -5.98 -14.48
C ILE A 273 -2.94 -7.34 -13.83
N ILE A 274 -2.31 -8.37 -14.41
CA ILE A 274 -2.46 -9.77 -14.05
C ILE A 274 -1.06 -10.41 -13.97
N LEU A 275 -0.74 -11.08 -12.85
CA LEU A 275 0.57 -11.73 -12.63
C LEU A 275 0.61 -13.22 -13.01
N CYS A 276 -0.53 -13.89 -13.03
CA CYS A 276 -0.69 -15.31 -13.36
C CYS A 276 -2.07 -15.54 -13.98
N PRO A 277 -2.30 -16.60 -14.77
CA PRO A 277 -3.61 -16.87 -15.35
C PRO A 277 -4.68 -16.98 -14.26
N ILE A 278 -5.76 -16.19 -14.37
CA ILE A 278 -6.90 -16.28 -13.48
C ILE A 278 -7.51 -17.68 -13.63
N ARG A 279 -7.65 -18.41 -12.52
CA ARG A 279 -8.29 -19.73 -12.47
C ARG A 279 -9.65 -19.61 -11.81
N GLU A 280 -10.66 -20.24 -12.40
CA GLU A 280 -11.89 -20.55 -11.68
C GLU A 280 -11.57 -21.70 -10.71
N GLY A 281 -11.67 -21.44 -9.41
CA GLY A 281 -11.41 -22.43 -8.36
C GLY A 281 -12.62 -23.30 -8.07
N SER A 282 -12.39 -24.40 -7.36
CA SER A 282 -13.38 -25.46 -7.12
C SER A 282 -14.55 -25.03 -6.21
N LEU A 283 -14.35 -23.99 -5.42
CA LEU A 283 -15.26 -23.60 -4.32
C LEU A 283 -16.36 -22.60 -4.72
N GLY A 284 -16.43 -22.23 -6.01
CA GLY A 284 -17.51 -21.38 -6.54
C GLY A 284 -17.54 -19.93 -6.05
N HIS A 285 -16.51 -19.47 -5.33
CA HIS A 285 -16.40 -18.06 -4.89
C HIS A 285 -16.34 -17.12 -6.09
N GLN A 286 -16.85 -15.89 -5.92
CA GLN A 286 -16.82 -14.88 -6.97
C GLN A 286 -15.37 -14.48 -7.32
N VAL A 287 -15.00 -14.72 -8.57
CA VAL A 287 -13.73 -14.28 -9.17
C VAL A 287 -14.01 -13.06 -10.05
N TRP A 288 -13.06 -12.13 -10.09
CA TRP A 288 -13.12 -10.94 -10.95
C TRP A 288 -13.20 -11.35 -12.44
N ASP A 289 -14.32 -10.99 -13.10
CA ASP A 289 -14.47 -11.14 -14.55
C ASP A 289 -15.40 -10.06 -15.13
N PRO A 290 -14.87 -9.08 -15.89
CA PRO A 290 -15.69 -8.05 -16.54
C PRO A 290 -16.56 -8.59 -17.68
N LYS A 291 -16.40 -9.83 -18.15
CA LYS A 291 -17.35 -10.42 -19.10
C LYS A 291 -18.65 -10.81 -18.39
N ARG A 292 -18.55 -11.57 -17.29
CA ARG A 292 -19.70 -12.03 -16.48
C ARG A 292 -20.30 -10.93 -15.60
N ASN A 293 -19.48 -10.12 -14.93
CA ASN A 293 -19.94 -9.20 -13.87
C ASN A 293 -20.04 -7.73 -14.34
N ALA A 294 -21.22 -7.12 -14.16
CA ALA A 294 -21.47 -5.72 -14.48
C ALA A 294 -20.82 -4.73 -13.48
N LYS A 295 -20.61 -5.12 -12.21
CA LYS A 295 -19.80 -4.33 -11.26
C LYS A 295 -18.35 -4.28 -11.77
N ASP A 296 -17.79 -5.41 -12.23
CA ASP A 296 -16.39 -5.49 -12.69
C ASP A 296 -16.07 -4.67 -13.95
N ARG A 297 -17.04 -4.53 -14.88
CA ARG A 297 -16.90 -3.68 -16.08
C ARG A 297 -16.67 -2.20 -15.78
N ARG A 298 -17.04 -1.72 -14.60
CA ARG A 298 -16.94 -0.30 -14.20
C ARG A 298 -15.58 0.06 -13.60
N HIS A 299 -14.66 -0.90 -13.45
CA HIS A 299 -13.33 -0.66 -12.91
C HIS A 299 -12.42 0.12 -13.87
N LEU A 300 -11.91 1.26 -13.40
CA LEU A 300 -11.10 2.17 -14.21
C LEU A 300 -9.62 1.75 -14.31
N MET A 301 -9.08 1.16 -13.24
CA MET A 301 -7.67 0.76 -13.13
C MET A 301 -7.54 -0.62 -12.46
N PRO A 302 -7.99 -1.72 -13.09
CA PRO A 302 -8.00 -3.03 -12.45
C PRO A 302 -6.60 -3.63 -12.26
N ILE A 303 -6.25 -3.96 -11.01
CA ILE A 303 -4.99 -4.62 -10.62
C ILE A 303 -5.37 -5.86 -9.82
N ILE A 304 -5.16 -7.05 -10.41
CA ILE A 304 -5.79 -8.30 -9.95
C ILE A 304 -4.87 -9.09 -9.01
N THR A 305 -5.44 -9.61 -7.92
CA THR A 305 -4.71 -10.47 -6.98
C THR A 305 -4.42 -11.86 -7.58
N PRO A 306 -3.20 -12.40 -7.42
CA PRO A 306 -2.81 -13.70 -7.99
C PRO A 306 -3.38 -14.93 -7.27
N ALA A 307 -3.77 -14.80 -6.00
CA ALA A 307 -4.38 -15.90 -5.25
C ALA A 307 -5.88 -16.03 -5.57
N TYR A 308 -6.40 -17.26 -5.61
CA TYR A 308 -7.84 -17.51 -5.67
C TYR A 308 -8.50 -17.27 -4.28
N PRO A 309 -9.66 -16.60 -4.20
CA PRO A 309 -10.39 -15.94 -5.29
C PRO A 309 -9.70 -14.66 -5.78
N CYS A 310 -9.49 -14.54 -7.10
CA CYS A 310 -8.81 -13.39 -7.68
C CYS A 310 -9.75 -12.17 -7.71
N MET A 311 -9.32 -11.05 -7.12
CA MET A 311 -10.11 -9.83 -6.95
C MET A 311 -9.36 -8.61 -7.48
N ASN A 312 -10.09 -7.55 -7.84
CA ASN A 312 -9.48 -6.26 -8.15
C ASN A 312 -9.06 -5.53 -6.87
N SER A 313 -7.75 -5.46 -6.60
CA SER A 313 -7.20 -4.77 -5.44
C SER A 313 -7.31 -3.24 -5.49
N SER A 314 -7.61 -2.65 -6.65
CA SER A 314 -7.71 -1.20 -6.90
C SER A 314 -9.13 -0.77 -7.30
N TYR A 315 -10.15 -1.43 -6.74
CA TYR A 315 -11.56 -1.03 -6.85
C TYR A 315 -11.85 0.39 -6.33
N SER A 316 -10.91 0.95 -5.56
CA SER A 316 -10.94 2.28 -4.94
C SER A 316 -10.71 3.45 -5.90
N VAL A 317 -10.09 3.22 -7.06
CA VAL A 317 -9.68 4.28 -8.00
C VAL A 317 -10.90 4.98 -8.62
N SER A 318 -10.82 6.31 -8.76
CA SER A 318 -11.82 7.17 -9.43
C SER A 318 -11.25 7.78 -10.72
N SER A 319 -12.06 8.50 -11.49
CA SER A 319 -11.61 9.16 -12.72
C SER A 319 -10.54 10.22 -12.42
N SER A 320 -10.73 10.96 -11.33
CA SER A 320 -9.80 12.01 -10.89
C SER A 320 -8.47 11.45 -10.39
N THR A 321 -8.50 10.38 -9.57
CA THR A 321 -7.27 9.80 -9.02
C THR A 321 -6.48 9.02 -10.07
N LEU A 322 -7.14 8.32 -10.99
CA LEU A 322 -6.49 7.71 -12.16
C LEU A 322 -5.74 8.77 -12.98
N HIS A 323 -6.39 9.90 -13.26
CA HIS A 323 -5.76 10.96 -14.06
C HIS A 323 -4.55 11.60 -13.36
N VAL A 324 -4.59 11.81 -12.04
CA VAL A 324 -3.39 12.25 -11.26
C VAL A 324 -2.26 11.22 -11.35
N MET A 325 -2.57 9.92 -11.21
CA MET A 325 -1.56 8.87 -11.32
C MET A 325 -0.96 8.77 -12.72
N GLN A 326 -1.75 8.98 -13.78
CA GLN A 326 -1.25 9.05 -15.16
C GLN A 326 -0.30 10.24 -15.39
N GLU A 327 -0.62 11.42 -14.84
CA GLU A 327 0.29 12.58 -14.89
C GLU A 327 1.62 12.29 -14.18
N GLU A 328 1.58 11.68 -12.99
CA GLU A 328 2.79 11.35 -12.23
C GLU A 328 3.59 10.19 -12.87
N PHE A 329 2.95 9.20 -13.50
CA PHE A 329 3.67 8.20 -14.29
C PHE A 329 4.35 8.80 -15.52
N GLN A 330 3.71 9.79 -16.16
CA GLN A 330 4.32 10.49 -17.30
C GLN A 330 5.48 11.41 -16.86
N ARG A 331 5.34 12.14 -15.74
CA ARG A 331 6.45 12.89 -15.11
C ARG A 331 7.63 11.96 -14.78
N GLY A 332 7.36 10.79 -14.20
CA GLY A 332 8.39 9.79 -13.90
C GLY A 332 9.11 9.28 -15.16
N ASN A 333 8.35 9.04 -16.23
CA ASN A 333 8.86 8.59 -17.52
C ASN A 333 9.78 9.64 -18.18
N GLU A 334 9.37 10.92 -18.16
CA GLU A 334 10.17 12.04 -18.67
C GLU A 334 11.47 12.23 -17.87
N ILE A 335 11.40 12.20 -16.54
CA ILE A 335 12.59 12.28 -15.69
C ILE A 335 13.53 11.10 -15.94
N CYS A 336 13.01 9.86 -16.04
CA CYS A 336 13.83 8.69 -16.34
C CYS A 336 14.50 8.76 -17.72
N GLN A 337 13.87 9.37 -18.74
CA GLN A 337 14.51 9.60 -20.04
C GLN A 337 15.66 10.61 -19.95
N VAL A 338 15.48 11.71 -19.20
CA VAL A 338 16.55 12.69 -18.94
C VAL A 338 17.70 12.08 -18.10
N MET A 339 17.39 11.14 -17.18
CA MET A 339 18.38 10.37 -16.43
C MET A 339 19.10 9.31 -17.28
N GLU A 340 18.41 8.64 -18.22
CA GLU A 340 19.06 7.74 -19.20
C GLU A 340 20.06 8.50 -20.07
N ALA A 341 19.81 9.79 -20.35
CA ALA A 341 20.72 10.74 -20.98
C ALA A 341 21.72 11.42 -20.00
N ASN A 342 21.87 10.93 -18.77
CA ASN A 342 22.78 11.41 -17.71
C ASN A 342 22.61 12.89 -17.28
N ASN A 343 21.47 13.52 -17.53
CA ASN A 343 21.22 14.95 -17.29
C ASN A 343 20.38 15.25 -16.03
N SER A 344 20.09 14.27 -15.17
CA SER A 344 19.26 14.43 -13.96
C SER A 344 19.69 13.47 -12.84
N SER A 345 19.35 13.80 -11.59
CA SER A 345 19.65 12.98 -10.40
C SER A 345 18.41 12.29 -9.84
N TRP A 346 18.60 11.27 -9.00
CA TRP A 346 17.50 10.57 -8.30
C TRP A 346 16.61 11.52 -7.49
N ALA A 347 17.20 12.56 -6.87
CA ALA A 347 16.46 13.54 -6.08
C ALA A 347 15.35 14.26 -6.87
N SER A 348 15.50 14.45 -8.18
CA SER A 348 14.46 15.03 -9.04
C SER A 348 13.25 14.10 -9.21
N LEU A 349 13.46 12.78 -9.26
CA LEU A 349 12.38 11.80 -9.34
C LEU A 349 11.56 11.79 -8.03
N PHE A 350 12.25 11.76 -6.90
CA PHE A 350 11.69 11.67 -5.54
C PHE A 350 11.30 13.03 -4.91
N GLU A 351 11.40 14.14 -5.66
CA GLU A 351 10.95 15.48 -5.24
C GLU A 351 9.51 15.43 -4.67
N PRO A 352 9.21 16.02 -3.51
CA PRO A 352 7.85 16.06 -2.97
C PRO A 352 6.86 16.80 -3.87
N PHE A 353 5.60 16.34 -3.92
CA PHE A 353 4.53 17.08 -4.61
C PHE A 353 4.06 18.27 -3.77
N LEU A 354 4.18 19.48 -4.30
CA LEU A 354 3.79 20.74 -3.64
C LEU A 354 2.26 20.93 -3.66
N PHE A 355 1.55 20.03 -2.96
CA PHE A 355 0.09 19.92 -3.00
C PHE A 355 -0.63 21.25 -2.72
N PHE A 356 -0.20 21.98 -1.70
CA PHE A 356 -0.80 23.28 -1.30
C PHE A 356 -0.42 24.45 -2.22
N GLU A 357 0.43 24.24 -3.21
CA GLU A 357 0.77 25.22 -4.24
C GLU A 357 0.11 24.91 -5.59
N ALA A 358 -0.07 23.62 -5.91
CA ALA A 358 -0.52 23.13 -7.21
C ALA A 358 -1.95 23.56 -7.62
N TYR A 359 -2.86 23.80 -6.67
CA TYR A 359 -4.27 24.14 -6.97
C TYR A 359 -4.61 25.58 -6.56
N LYS A 360 -5.51 26.23 -7.31
CA LYS A 360 -6.07 27.56 -6.95
C LYS A 360 -7.10 27.45 -5.81
N ASN A 361 -7.84 26.34 -5.77
CA ASN A 361 -8.98 26.09 -4.89
C ASN A 361 -8.82 24.73 -4.20
N TYR A 362 -9.26 24.62 -2.96
CA TYR A 362 -9.29 23.38 -2.19
C TYR A 362 -10.62 23.25 -1.45
N LEU A 363 -11.01 22.02 -1.18
CA LEU A 363 -12.00 21.68 -0.16
C LEU A 363 -11.26 21.31 1.12
N GLN A 364 -11.67 21.88 2.25
CA GLN A 364 -11.22 21.51 3.59
C GLN A 364 -12.35 20.76 4.31
N ILE A 365 -12.01 19.60 4.88
CA ILE A 365 -12.91 18.71 5.61
C ILE A 365 -12.38 18.63 7.04
N ASP A 366 -12.99 19.38 7.95
CA ASP A 366 -12.67 19.38 9.38
C ASP A 366 -13.52 18.35 10.11
N ILE A 367 -12.90 17.59 11.02
CA ILE A 367 -13.62 16.73 11.97
C ILE A 367 -13.06 16.91 13.37
N ALA A 368 -13.93 16.82 14.38
CA ALA A 368 -13.52 16.74 15.78
C ALA A 368 -14.45 15.87 16.62
N ALA A 369 -13.97 15.48 17.79
CA ALA A 369 -14.74 14.84 18.86
C ALA A 369 -14.33 15.43 20.24
N LYS A 370 -14.93 14.94 21.33
CA LYS A 370 -14.66 15.45 22.70
C LYS A 370 -13.50 14.78 23.43
N ASN A 371 -13.16 13.54 23.06
CA ASN A 371 -12.14 12.72 23.70
C ASN A 371 -11.44 11.85 22.64
N ASP A 372 -10.33 11.23 23.03
CA ASP A 372 -9.46 10.49 22.13
C ASP A 372 -10.10 9.21 21.54
N ILE A 373 -10.92 8.51 22.31
CA ILE A 373 -11.55 7.25 21.89
C ILE A 373 -12.62 7.56 20.82
N ASP A 374 -13.53 8.47 21.14
CA ASP A 374 -14.53 8.99 20.20
C ASP A 374 -13.88 9.59 18.95
N PHE A 375 -12.72 10.24 19.10
CA PHE A 375 -11.99 10.81 17.97
C PHE A 375 -11.40 9.73 17.06
N ARG A 376 -10.85 8.64 17.62
CA ARG A 376 -10.33 7.51 16.82
C ARG A 376 -11.44 6.78 16.07
N GLU A 377 -12.56 6.49 16.73
CA GLU A 377 -13.77 5.91 16.11
C GLU A 377 -14.29 6.80 14.97
N TRP A 378 -14.55 8.08 15.26
CA TRP A 378 -15.09 9.06 14.30
C TRP A 378 -14.14 9.29 13.12
N LYS A 379 -12.84 9.36 13.39
CA LYS A 379 -11.81 9.49 12.36
C LYS A 379 -11.84 8.30 11.40
N GLY A 380 -11.83 7.07 11.90
CA GLY A 380 -11.88 5.86 11.06
C GLY A 380 -13.15 5.80 10.20
N TRP A 381 -14.31 6.14 10.79
CA TRP A 381 -15.58 6.23 10.06
C TRP A 381 -15.52 7.25 8.92
N VAL A 382 -14.95 8.44 9.16
CA VAL A 382 -14.83 9.49 8.14
C VAL A 382 -13.78 9.13 7.08
N GLU A 383 -12.60 8.64 7.47
CA GLU A 383 -11.54 8.24 6.54
C GLU A 383 -12.02 7.15 5.56
N SER A 384 -12.85 6.19 6.03
CA SER A 384 -13.49 5.18 5.15
C SER A 384 -14.44 5.77 4.09
N ARG A 385 -14.95 7.00 4.32
CA ARG A 385 -15.94 7.68 3.47
C ARG A 385 -15.36 8.82 2.65
N LEU A 386 -14.11 9.26 2.87
CA LEU A 386 -13.49 10.37 2.11
C LEU A 386 -13.52 10.13 0.59
N ARG A 387 -13.35 8.88 0.12
CA ARG A 387 -13.52 8.51 -1.30
C ARG A 387 -14.90 8.92 -1.87
N LEU A 388 -15.96 8.83 -1.07
CA LEU A 388 -17.33 9.07 -1.55
C LEU A 388 -17.54 10.51 -2.00
N ILE A 389 -16.88 11.50 -1.37
CA ILE A 389 -17.02 12.89 -1.82
C ILE A 389 -16.40 13.11 -3.21
N THR A 390 -15.28 12.44 -3.52
CA THR A 390 -14.68 12.40 -4.87
C THR A 390 -15.68 11.86 -5.88
N LEU A 391 -16.35 10.74 -5.56
CA LEU A 391 -17.32 10.10 -6.46
C LEU A 391 -18.59 10.94 -6.65
N LYS A 392 -19.12 11.56 -5.59
CA LYS A 392 -20.27 12.47 -5.69
C LYS A 392 -19.95 13.73 -6.50
N ILE A 393 -18.74 14.31 -6.35
CA ILE A 393 -18.30 15.45 -7.18
C ILE A 393 -18.10 15.04 -8.65
N GLU A 394 -17.51 13.86 -8.92
CA GLU A 394 -17.40 13.34 -10.29
C GLU A 394 -18.77 13.12 -10.94
N ARG A 395 -19.76 12.59 -10.20
CA ARG A 395 -21.16 12.44 -10.62
C ARG A 395 -21.81 13.79 -10.94
N ASP A 396 -21.83 14.70 -9.97
CA ASP A 396 -22.61 15.95 -10.03
C ASP A 396 -22.00 17.02 -10.96
N THR A 397 -20.71 16.89 -11.29
CA THR A 397 -20.03 17.77 -12.25
C THR A 397 -19.78 17.10 -13.61
N HIS A 398 -20.36 15.92 -13.86
CA HIS A 398 -20.15 15.13 -15.08
C HIS A 398 -18.67 14.90 -15.42
N GLY A 399 -17.81 14.75 -14.41
CA GLY A 399 -16.37 14.60 -14.55
C GLY A 399 -15.60 15.85 -15.02
N LEU A 400 -16.23 17.03 -15.00
CA LEU A 400 -15.61 18.30 -15.41
C LEU A 400 -14.76 18.94 -14.30
N LEU A 401 -15.11 18.71 -13.02
CA LEU A 401 -14.32 19.13 -11.87
C LEU A 401 -13.49 17.95 -11.34
N GLN A 402 -12.17 18.04 -11.47
CA GLN A 402 -11.25 17.01 -10.99
C GLN A 402 -10.85 17.28 -9.53
N CYS A 403 -10.86 16.20 -8.75
CA CYS A 403 -10.53 16.18 -7.32
C CYS A 403 -9.22 15.43 -7.05
N HIS A 404 -8.24 16.08 -6.41
CA HIS A 404 -7.04 15.43 -5.87
C HIS A 404 -7.15 15.42 -4.33
N PRO A 405 -7.63 14.32 -3.70
CA PRO A 405 -7.63 14.19 -2.25
C PRO A 405 -6.20 14.03 -1.71
N HIS A 406 -5.85 14.73 -0.63
CA HIS A 406 -4.55 14.53 0.03
C HIS A 406 -4.56 13.22 0.84
N PRO A 407 -3.54 12.35 0.75
CA PRO A 407 -3.51 11.08 1.50
C PRO A 407 -3.50 11.21 3.02
N SER A 408 -2.88 12.27 3.55
CA SER A 408 -2.67 12.46 5.00
C SER A 408 -3.66 13.46 5.60
N ASN A 409 -4.09 13.17 6.83
CA ASN A 409 -4.73 14.13 7.74
C ASN A 409 -3.72 15.14 8.32
N PHE A 410 -4.21 16.31 8.73
CA PHE A 410 -3.45 17.36 9.40
C PHE A 410 -4.14 17.76 10.71
N SER A 411 -3.39 17.92 11.80
CA SER A 411 -3.91 18.42 13.09
C SER A 411 -3.17 19.67 13.53
N ASP A 412 -3.93 20.61 14.09
CA ASP A 412 -3.37 21.78 14.77
C ASP A 412 -2.96 21.37 16.19
N LYS A 413 -1.69 21.52 16.55
CA LYS A 413 -1.18 21.15 17.88
C LYS A 413 -1.82 21.94 19.03
N SER A 414 -2.49 23.06 18.76
CA SER A 414 -3.27 23.81 19.75
C SER A 414 -4.67 23.22 20.01
N ARG A 415 -5.12 22.23 19.22
CA ARG A 415 -6.47 21.66 19.27
C ARG A 415 -6.46 20.14 19.40
N SER A 416 -6.57 19.66 20.62
CA SER A 416 -6.84 18.25 20.91
C SER A 416 -8.10 17.77 20.19
N PHE A 417 -8.05 16.54 19.66
CA PHE A 417 -9.20 15.84 19.07
C PHE A 417 -9.86 16.54 17.87
N GLN A 418 -9.11 17.37 17.12
CA GLN A 418 -9.49 17.89 15.80
C GLN A 418 -8.46 17.49 14.73
N CYS A 419 -8.91 17.11 13.54
CA CYS A 419 -8.06 17.05 12.34
C CYS A 419 -8.80 17.54 11.08
N CYS A 420 -8.02 17.78 10.03
CA CYS A 420 -8.45 18.38 8.78
C CYS A 420 -7.92 17.54 7.60
N TYR A 421 -8.73 17.33 6.57
CA TYR A 421 -8.33 16.75 5.28
C TYR A 421 -8.48 17.82 4.20
N PHE A 422 -7.67 17.71 3.15
CA PHE A 422 -7.70 18.65 2.03
C PHE A 422 -7.87 17.93 0.70
N MET A 423 -8.57 18.56 -0.23
CA MET A 423 -8.74 18.09 -1.60
C MET A 423 -8.51 19.25 -2.57
N GLY A 424 -7.50 19.13 -3.43
CA GLY A 424 -7.21 20.08 -4.49
C GLY A 424 -8.24 20.00 -5.61
N LEU A 425 -8.72 21.15 -6.09
CA LEU A 425 -9.79 21.24 -7.09
C LEU A 425 -9.30 22.00 -8.33
N ARG A 426 -9.38 21.35 -9.50
CA ARG A 426 -9.10 21.96 -10.82
C ARG A 426 -10.15 21.53 -11.85
N ARG A 427 -10.46 22.41 -12.80
CA ARG A 427 -11.19 22.02 -14.01
C ARG A 427 -10.37 21.00 -14.80
N LYS A 428 -11.02 19.99 -15.39
CA LYS A 428 -10.36 19.02 -16.27
C LYS A 428 -9.78 19.74 -17.50
N PRO A 429 -8.51 19.53 -17.87
CA PRO A 429 -7.93 20.17 -19.06
C PRO A 429 -8.55 19.63 -20.36
N GLY A 430 -8.61 20.47 -21.39
CA GLY A 430 -9.11 20.10 -22.72
C GLY A 430 -10.62 20.21 -22.93
N VAL A 431 -11.38 20.72 -21.95
CA VAL A 431 -12.79 21.12 -22.14
C VAL A 431 -12.84 22.58 -22.58
N ASP A 432 -13.70 22.90 -23.55
CA ASP A 432 -13.79 24.24 -24.14
C ASP A 432 -14.24 25.31 -23.11
N ILE A 433 -13.69 26.52 -23.24
CA ILE A 433 -13.69 27.54 -22.17
C ILE A 433 -15.01 28.34 -22.12
N GLN A 434 -15.99 28.01 -22.96
CA GLN A 434 -17.22 28.78 -23.16
C GLN A 434 -18.12 28.87 -21.90
N GLU A 435 -17.99 27.97 -20.92
CA GLU A 435 -18.63 28.13 -19.60
C GLU A 435 -17.63 28.59 -18.52
N ASP A 436 -17.49 29.91 -18.31
CA ASP A 436 -16.82 30.51 -17.13
C ASP A 436 -17.69 30.41 -15.83
N LYS A 437 -18.71 29.55 -15.90
CA LYS A 437 -19.75 29.29 -14.89
C LYS A 437 -19.15 28.64 -13.63
N PRO A 438 -19.44 29.15 -12.42
CA PRO A 438 -18.95 28.52 -11.21
C PRO A 438 -19.59 27.15 -11.00
N PHE A 439 -18.78 26.15 -10.66
CA PHE A 439 -19.29 24.90 -10.10
C PHE A 439 -19.92 25.18 -8.74
N ASP A 440 -21.09 24.57 -8.50
CA ASP A 440 -21.89 24.72 -7.29
C ASP A 440 -22.14 23.33 -6.69
N ILE A 441 -21.20 22.89 -5.84
CA ILE A 441 -21.21 21.54 -5.22
C ILE A 441 -21.91 21.53 -3.85
N ARG A 442 -22.71 22.55 -3.53
CA ARG A 442 -23.30 22.70 -2.19
C ARG A 442 -24.27 21.57 -1.84
N SER A 443 -25.04 21.08 -2.81
CA SER A 443 -25.86 19.87 -2.69
C SER A 443 -24.99 18.64 -2.44
N THR A 444 -23.97 18.42 -3.28
CA THR A 444 -23.00 17.33 -3.21
C THR A 444 -22.33 17.22 -1.84
N VAL A 445 -21.91 18.37 -1.28
CA VAL A 445 -21.26 18.47 0.03
C VAL A 445 -22.22 18.17 1.17
N GLU A 446 -23.47 18.64 1.08
CA GLU A 446 -24.47 18.37 2.12
C GLU A 446 -24.97 16.91 2.09
N GLU A 447 -25.16 16.34 0.89
CA GLU A 447 -25.44 14.91 0.68
C GLU A 447 -24.28 14.02 1.16
N PHE A 448 -23.02 14.50 1.06
CA PHE A 448 -21.88 13.83 1.67
C PHE A 448 -21.95 13.91 3.21
N LYS A 449 -22.13 15.10 3.79
CA LYS A 449 -22.27 15.27 5.24
C LYS A 449 -23.36 14.39 5.81
N GLN A 450 -24.56 14.40 5.22
CA GLN A 450 -25.68 13.54 5.63
C GLN A 450 -25.29 12.05 5.63
N SER A 451 -24.63 11.56 4.57
CA SER A 451 -24.16 10.16 4.50
C SER A 451 -23.05 9.78 5.50
N VAL A 452 -22.39 10.78 6.11
CA VAL A 452 -21.42 10.59 7.21
C VAL A 452 -22.12 10.72 8.57
N GLU A 453 -23.08 11.63 8.69
CA GLU A 453 -23.84 11.96 9.91
C GLU A 453 -24.85 10.87 10.35
N VAL A 454 -25.17 9.92 9.46
CA VAL A 454 -25.98 8.69 9.69
C VAL A 454 -25.25 7.64 10.57
N TYR A 455 -24.02 7.91 11.03
CA TYR A 455 -23.28 7.00 11.93
C TYR A 455 -24.07 6.66 13.20
N THR A 456 -24.34 5.37 13.40
CA THR A 456 -25.14 4.85 14.53
C THR A 456 -24.52 5.12 15.89
N SER A 457 -23.18 5.05 16.00
CA SER A 457 -22.44 5.31 17.25
C SER A 457 -22.07 6.79 17.45
N ARG A 458 -22.73 7.72 16.76
CA ARG A 458 -22.42 9.16 16.82
C ARG A 458 -22.74 9.77 18.19
N LYS A 459 -21.70 10.20 18.92
CA LYS A 459 -21.81 10.79 20.26
C LYS A 459 -21.91 12.33 20.21
N PRO A 460 -22.60 13.01 21.15
CA PRO A 460 -22.75 14.47 21.14
C PRO A 460 -21.42 15.22 21.28
N GLY A 461 -20.87 15.69 20.15
CA GLY A 461 -19.53 16.29 20.07
C GLY A 461 -18.74 15.80 18.86
N MET A 462 -19.11 14.67 18.26
CA MET A 462 -18.66 14.26 16.92
C MET A 462 -19.30 15.17 15.87
N TRP A 463 -18.48 15.96 15.17
CA TRP A 463 -18.93 16.81 14.06
C TRP A 463 -18.00 16.75 12.86
N ILE A 464 -18.55 17.13 11.71
CA ILE A 464 -17.86 17.26 10.42
C ILE A 464 -18.27 18.59 9.78
N HIS A 465 -17.30 19.36 9.29
CA HIS A 465 -17.53 20.60 8.55
C HIS A 465 -16.74 20.58 7.24
N VAL A 466 -17.42 20.88 6.14
CA VAL A 466 -16.84 20.80 4.78
C VAL A 466 -17.01 22.14 4.11
N HIS A 467 -15.91 22.78 3.74
CA HIS A 467 -15.92 24.15 3.22
C HIS A 467 -14.85 24.39 2.15
N HIS A 468 -15.08 25.39 1.29
CA HIS A 468 -14.13 25.82 0.26
C HIS A 468 -13.14 26.84 0.81
N ILE A 469 -11.86 26.63 0.52
CA ILE A 469 -10.79 27.61 0.73
C ILE A 469 -10.05 27.88 -0.60
N ARG A 470 -9.57 29.12 -0.78
CA ARG A 470 -8.65 29.45 -1.88
C ARG A 470 -7.21 29.22 -1.40
N ARG A 471 -6.27 28.98 -2.32
CA ARG A 471 -4.85 28.73 -1.99
C ARG A 471 -4.25 29.73 -1.00
N LYS A 472 -4.57 31.02 -1.15
CA LYS A 472 -4.05 32.08 -0.28
C LYS A 472 -4.61 32.03 1.16
N ASP A 473 -5.76 31.42 1.36
CA ASP A 473 -6.50 31.37 2.63
C ASP A 473 -6.26 30.02 3.38
N ILE A 474 -5.35 29.15 2.89
CA ILE A 474 -4.93 27.90 3.55
C ILE A 474 -4.30 28.18 4.93
N PRO A 475 -4.68 27.45 6.00
CA PRO A 475 -4.10 27.60 7.34
C PRO A 475 -2.58 27.40 7.39
N HIS A 476 -1.88 28.17 8.22
CA HIS A 476 -0.42 28.12 8.32
C HIS A 476 0.13 26.78 8.85
N PHE A 477 -0.61 26.07 9.72
CA PHE A 477 -0.13 24.83 10.35
C PHE A 477 0.09 23.66 9.38
N VAL A 478 -0.41 23.72 8.14
CA VAL A 478 -0.20 22.66 7.14
C VAL A 478 1.17 22.73 6.47
N PHE A 479 1.86 23.87 6.56
CA PHE A 479 3.18 24.07 5.97
C PHE A 479 4.28 23.66 6.96
N PRO A 480 5.35 22.97 6.51
CA PRO A 480 6.50 22.67 7.37
C PRO A 480 7.08 23.94 8.03
N GLY A 481 7.19 23.92 9.36
CA GLY A 481 7.63 25.09 10.14
C GLY A 481 6.63 26.25 10.21
N ALA A 482 5.37 26.07 9.77
CA ALA A 482 4.30 27.07 9.68
C ALA A 482 4.55 28.27 8.72
N PHE A 483 5.70 28.32 8.05
CA PHE A 483 5.99 29.30 7.01
C PHE A 483 5.45 28.83 5.66
N ARG A 484 4.57 29.63 5.03
CA ARG A 484 4.21 29.42 3.63
C ARG A 484 5.46 29.72 2.76
N PRO A 485 5.86 28.83 1.84
CA PRO A 485 6.95 29.09 0.92
C PRO A 485 6.74 30.39 0.12
N CYS A 486 7.78 31.21 0.05
CA CYS A 486 7.78 32.37 -0.84
C CYS A 486 7.89 31.91 -2.29
N LEU A 487 6.98 32.39 -3.15
CA LEU A 487 6.94 32.03 -4.56
C LEU A 487 8.22 32.48 -5.28
N MET A 488 9.13 31.54 -5.57
CA MET A 488 10.09 31.71 -6.65
C MET A 488 9.34 31.67 -7.98
N ASN A 489 9.28 32.79 -8.69
CA ASN A 489 8.77 32.84 -10.06
C ASN A 489 9.69 32.03 -10.98
N ARG A 490 9.40 30.75 -11.18
CA ARG A 490 9.93 29.94 -12.30
C ARG A 490 9.30 30.41 -13.61
N ASN A 491 9.67 31.62 -14.04
CA ASN A 491 9.31 32.24 -15.32
C ASN A 491 10.26 33.42 -15.60
N VAL A 492 11.43 33.16 -16.17
CA VAL A 492 11.91 33.70 -17.46
C VAL A 492 13.09 32.82 -17.89
N ASP A 493 12.91 31.97 -18.89
CA ASP A 493 13.99 31.66 -19.82
C ASP A 493 13.73 32.53 -21.07
N GLY A 494 14.70 33.38 -21.42
CA GLY A 494 14.41 34.60 -22.17
C GLY A 494 15.66 35.40 -22.48
N ARG A 495 16.49 34.86 -23.38
CA ARG A 495 17.77 35.45 -23.80
C ARG A 495 17.67 36.96 -24.13
N LYS A 496 18.42 37.79 -23.40
CA LYS A 496 18.97 39.04 -23.94
C LYS A 496 20.36 39.31 -23.38
N ARG A 497 21.38 39.13 -24.22
CA ARG A 497 22.75 39.56 -23.93
C ARG A 497 22.81 41.10 -23.96
N LYS A 498 23.41 41.69 -22.94
CA LYS A 498 24.34 42.81 -23.11
C LYS A 498 25.54 42.59 -22.18
N ARG A 499 26.74 42.81 -22.70
CA ARG A 499 27.89 43.20 -21.87
C ARG A 499 27.70 44.67 -21.50
N ASP A 500 28.27 45.10 -20.39
CA ASP A 500 29.33 46.11 -20.38
C ASP A 500 30.18 45.87 -19.12
N ASP A 501 31.44 46.30 -19.15
CA ASP A 501 32.49 45.83 -18.23
C ASP A 501 32.75 46.75 -17.02
N ASN A 502 33.57 46.24 -16.10
CA ASN A 502 34.44 46.97 -15.15
C ASN A 502 33.90 47.52 -13.81
N ASN A 503 34.08 46.68 -12.77
CA ASN A 503 35.12 46.86 -11.73
C ASN A 503 34.88 47.80 -10.51
N ILE A 504 35.65 47.54 -9.46
CA ILE A 504 35.91 48.31 -8.22
C ILE A 504 34.89 48.16 -7.07
N CYS A 505 35.41 48.23 -5.85
CA CYS A 505 34.82 47.80 -4.58
C CYS A 505 34.78 48.96 -3.54
N TYR A 506 34.27 48.65 -2.34
CA TYR A 506 34.33 49.41 -1.09
C TYR A 506 33.48 50.68 -0.96
N LYS A 507 32.47 50.65 -0.08
CA LYS A 507 32.65 51.06 1.34
C LYS A 507 31.42 50.83 2.22
N LEU A 508 31.69 50.43 3.47
CA LEU A 508 30.76 50.50 4.60
C LEU A 508 30.57 51.94 5.10
N ARG A 509 29.39 52.22 5.68
CA ARG A 509 29.00 53.21 6.73
C ARG A 509 27.55 53.69 6.46
N LYS A 510 26.71 54.03 7.45
CA LYS A 510 26.88 54.19 8.91
C LYS A 510 25.50 54.11 9.58
N SER A 511 25.38 53.55 10.79
CA SER A 511 24.25 53.84 11.69
C SER A 511 24.64 53.66 13.17
N GLY A 512 24.41 54.72 13.95
CA GLY A 512 24.69 54.91 15.38
C GLY A 512 24.38 56.37 15.73
N PRO A 513 24.19 56.77 17.01
CA PRO A 513 24.90 56.22 18.18
C PRO A 513 23.97 55.60 19.25
N VAL A 514 24.50 55.44 20.47
CA VAL A 514 23.99 54.66 21.61
C VAL A 514 23.78 55.56 22.84
N THR A 515 22.77 55.28 23.68
CA THR A 515 22.70 55.51 25.15
C THR A 515 21.37 54.94 25.72
N ALA A 516 21.24 54.44 26.96
CA ALA A 516 22.20 54.12 28.02
C ALA A 516 21.61 53.10 29.06
N ILE A 517 22.48 52.27 29.70
CA ILE A 517 22.71 52.15 31.19
C ILE A 517 21.46 51.96 32.11
N LYS A 518 21.34 51.01 33.07
CA LYS A 518 22.34 50.43 34.02
C LYS A 518 21.98 49.05 34.63
N ASP A 519 23.02 48.39 35.16
CA ASP A 519 23.21 47.36 36.23
C ASP A 519 22.05 47.13 37.26
N ALA A 520 21.94 46.03 38.04
CA ALA A 520 23.00 45.19 38.65
C ALA A 520 22.50 43.83 39.27
N ASN A 521 23.46 43.04 39.79
CA ASN A 521 23.38 41.94 40.79
C ASN A 521 22.93 40.51 40.36
N MET A 522 23.42 39.40 40.94
CA MET A 522 24.76 39.02 41.48
C MET A 522 24.76 37.51 41.90
N LEU A 523 25.94 36.95 42.25
CA LEU A 523 26.21 35.63 42.92
C LEU A 523 26.00 34.36 42.04
N MET A 524 26.82 33.31 42.06
CA MET A 524 28.01 32.94 42.88
C MET A 524 29.13 32.25 42.04
N GLU A 525 30.31 32.10 42.63
CA GLU A 525 31.56 31.45 42.13
C GLU A 525 31.98 30.31 43.14
N PRO A 526 33.21 29.71 43.25
CA PRO A 526 34.22 29.18 42.29
C PRO A 526 35.02 27.90 42.76
N ARG A 527 36.18 27.60 42.12
CA ARG A 527 37.42 26.87 42.63
C ARG A 527 37.38 25.31 42.69
N LYS A 528 38.46 24.49 42.70
CA LYS A 528 39.99 24.50 42.70
C LYS A 528 40.47 23.02 42.35
N VAL A 529 41.71 22.56 42.05
CA VAL A 529 43.04 23.09 41.61
C VAL A 529 44.13 21.97 41.36
N LYS A 530 45.01 22.09 40.33
CA LYS A 530 46.37 21.44 40.14
C LYS A 530 46.45 19.87 40.07
N GLN A 531 47.56 19.17 39.73
CA GLN A 531 48.99 19.51 39.47
C GLN A 531 49.71 18.60 38.41
N TYR A 532 50.97 18.94 38.08
CA TYR A 532 51.99 18.38 37.14
C TYR A 532 52.47 16.92 37.45
N GLU A 533 53.40 16.21 36.76
CA GLU A 533 54.44 16.41 35.69
C GLU A 533 54.82 15.00 35.07
N ALA A 534 55.79 14.68 34.16
CA ALA A 534 56.86 15.33 33.36
C ALA A 534 57.31 14.42 32.16
N ASN A 535 57.97 14.98 31.11
CA ASN A 535 58.82 14.35 30.05
C ASN A 535 58.19 13.25 29.13
N GLY A 536 58.63 12.93 27.91
CA GLY A 536 59.66 13.38 26.92
C GLY A 536 59.66 12.35 25.75
N SER A 537 60.14 12.53 24.51
CA SER A 537 60.93 13.58 23.82
C SER A 537 60.83 13.39 22.28
N ASP A 538 61.05 14.45 21.50
CA ASP A 538 61.62 14.45 20.12
C ASP A 538 60.91 13.70 18.94
N SER A 539 60.99 14.13 17.67
CA SER A 539 61.44 15.42 17.08
C SER A 539 60.90 15.59 15.64
N LEU A 540 60.81 16.86 15.20
CA LEU A 540 61.01 17.44 13.83
C LEU A 540 60.88 16.56 12.55
N SER A 541 60.35 17.02 11.40
CA SER A 541 59.69 18.28 10.99
C SER A 541 59.18 18.19 9.52
N ASN A 542 58.45 19.22 9.05
CA ASN A 542 58.44 19.84 7.69
C ASN A 542 58.71 19.01 6.40
N ALA A 543 58.05 19.22 5.25
CA ALA A 543 56.86 20.02 4.90
C ALA A 543 56.40 19.72 3.43
N ARG A 544 55.26 20.34 3.04
CA ARG A 544 54.79 20.75 1.69
C ARG A 544 55.80 20.62 0.52
N CYS A 545 55.43 20.22 -0.71
CA CYS A 545 54.32 20.70 -1.57
C CYS A 545 53.86 19.59 -2.57
N HIS A 546 52.67 19.63 -3.20
CA HIS A 546 52.33 20.27 -4.49
C HIS A 546 53.42 20.13 -5.60
N LEU A 547 53.11 19.83 -6.87
CA LEU A 547 51.85 19.96 -7.63
C LEU A 547 51.75 18.92 -8.80
N GLU A 548 50.59 18.92 -9.47
CA GLU A 548 50.22 18.52 -10.86
C GLU A 548 51.31 18.23 -11.92
N ASN A 549 51.03 17.60 -13.08
CA ASN A 549 49.97 16.69 -13.61
C ASN A 549 50.31 16.40 -15.10
N CYS A 550 49.76 15.32 -15.70
CA CYS A 550 49.92 14.94 -17.13
C CYS A 550 51.38 14.59 -17.54
N SER A 551 51.66 13.64 -18.44
CA SER A 551 50.99 13.38 -19.72
C SER A 551 51.17 11.93 -20.21
N GLN A 552 50.46 11.58 -21.28
CA GLN A 552 50.58 10.31 -21.99
C GLN A 552 51.93 10.18 -22.72
N ASN A 553 52.48 8.97 -22.83
CA ASN A 553 52.74 8.35 -24.13
C ASN A 553 53.03 6.84 -24.04
N SER A 554 53.00 6.18 -25.20
CA SER A 554 53.00 4.73 -25.40
C SER A 554 54.30 4.20 -26.02
N LEU A 555 54.30 2.90 -26.36
CA LEU A 555 55.36 2.09 -27.01
C LEU A 555 56.46 1.61 -26.04
N GLN A 556 56.76 0.33 -25.83
CA GLN A 556 56.73 -0.93 -26.62
C GLN A 556 58.10 -1.30 -27.21
N GLY A 557 58.49 -2.56 -26.94
CA GLY A 557 59.80 -3.20 -27.16
C GLY A 557 60.07 -4.08 -25.93
N ASP A 558 60.02 -5.42 -25.96
CA ASP A 558 60.79 -6.39 -26.78
C ASP A 558 62.30 -6.36 -26.42
N LEU A 559 63.02 -7.48 -26.24
CA LEU A 559 62.70 -8.90 -26.54
C LEU A 559 63.64 -9.87 -25.77
N SER A 560 63.15 -11.06 -25.36
CA SER A 560 63.93 -12.27 -24.96
C SER A 560 64.81 -12.16 -23.70
N SER A 561 65.28 -13.21 -22.99
CA SER A 561 65.11 -14.70 -22.97
C SER A 561 65.20 -15.16 -21.48
N VAL A 562 65.00 -16.40 -21.00
CA VAL A 562 65.48 -17.77 -21.35
C VAL A 562 64.52 -18.82 -20.73
N SER A 563 64.62 -20.10 -21.11
CA SER A 563 63.98 -21.29 -20.49
C SER A 563 64.43 -21.51 -19.01
N GLU A 564 63.81 -22.35 -18.15
CA GLU A 564 63.32 -23.72 -18.39
C GLU A 564 62.50 -24.34 -17.21
N SER A 565 61.46 -25.13 -17.55
CA SER A 565 60.87 -26.25 -16.74
C SER A 565 59.97 -26.02 -15.49
N SER A 566 59.14 -27.05 -15.26
CA SER A 566 58.75 -27.62 -13.93
C SER A 566 57.61 -27.00 -13.08
N ARG A 567 56.41 -27.60 -13.23
CA ARG A 567 55.42 -28.00 -12.20
C ARG A 567 54.96 -26.98 -11.13
N THR A 568 53.78 -26.42 -11.38
CA THR A 568 52.58 -26.50 -10.50
C THR A 568 52.78 -26.74 -8.98
N SER A 569 52.52 -25.69 -8.21
CA SER A 569 51.88 -25.76 -6.88
C SER A 569 50.87 -24.62 -6.77
N GLU A 570 49.78 -24.82 -6.02
CA GLU A 570 48.72 -23.82 -5.80
C GLU A 570 49.13 -22.78 -4.74
N VAL A 571 48.49 -21.61 -4.72
CA VAL A 571 47.97 -21.01 -3.47
C VAL A 571 47.00 -19.82 -3.71
N MET A 572 45.87 -19.86 -3.02
CA MET A 572 44.92 -18.80 -2.60
C MET A 572 44.64 -17.60 -3.53
N VAL A 573 43.39 -17.56 -4.03
CA VAL A 573 42.61 -16.32 -4.10
C VAL A 573 42.08 -16.00 -2.69
N VAL A 574 42.23 -14.76 -2.23
CA VAL A 574 41.65 -14.31 -0.94
C VAL A 574 40.30 -13.64 -1.20
N ALA A 575 39.23 -14.25 -0.69
CA ALA A 575 37.91 -13.64 -0.59
C ALA A 575 37.61 -13.31 0.88
N HIS A 576 37.12 -12.09 1.16
CA HIS A 576 36.68 -11.71 2.49
C HIS A 576 35.20 -12.04 2.68
N GLU A 577 34.92 -13.10 3.45
CA GLU A 577 33.59 -13.36 3.97
C GLU A 577 33.29 -12.46 5.19
N THR A 578 32.03 -12.05 5.35
CA THR A 578 31.47 -11.52 6.60
C THR A 578 30.34 -12.44 7.05
N SER A 579 30.43 -12.93 8.29
CA SER A 579 29.67 -14.10 8.72
C SER A 579 28.28 -13.78 9.28
N SER A 580 27.27 -14.50 8.81
CA SER A 580 25.94 -14.60 9.42
C SER A 580 25.76 -15.99 10.04
N SER A 581 25.83 -16.06 11.37
CA SER A 581 25.76 -17.32 12.12
C SER A 581 24.37 -17.97 12.02
N SER A 582 24.30 -19.13 11.35
CA SER A 582 23.09 -19.97 11.32
C SER A 582 23.17 -21.04 12.40
N VAL A 583 22.25 -21.03 13.37
CA VAL A 583 22.17 -22.06 14.43
C VAL A 583 21.27 -23.20 13.95
N VAL A 584 21.87 -24.34 13.63
CA VAL A 584 21.15 -25.59 13.32
C VAL A 584 21.21 -26.52 14.54
N TRP A 585 20.06 -26.93 15.05
CA TRP A 585 19.96 -27.89 16.14
C TRP A 585 20.37 -29.29 15.67
N GLN A 586 21.35 -29.90 16.33
CA GLN A 586 21.65 -31.34 16.22
C GLN A 586 21.19 -32.07 17.48
N GLY A 587 20.11 -32.85 17.35
CA GLY A 587 19.75 -33.88 18.33
C GLY A 587 20.22 -35.24 17.81
N SER A 588 21.15 -35.90 18.50
CA SER A 588 21.80 -37.13 18.03
C SER A 588 21.20 -38.39 18.67
N GLY A 589 20.82 -39.36 17.83
CA GLY A 589 20.30 -40.66 18.25
C GLY A 589 20.65 -41.73 17.22
N LYS A 590 21.83 -42.37 17.36
CA LYS A 590 22.25 -43.47 16.48
C LYS A 590 21.75 -44.81 17.02
N VAL A 591 21.12 -45.60 16.16
CA VAL A 591 21.15 -47.07 16.21
C VAL A 591 21.66 -47.57 14.85
N GLN A 592 22.32 -48.72 14.83
CA GLN A 592 23.29 -49.08 13.80
C GLN A 592 23.11 -50.52 13.31
N CYS A 593 23.01 -50.67 11.99
CA CYS A 593 23.36 -51.83 11.15
C CYS A 593 23.17 -51.37 9.70
N SER A 594 23.89 -51.78 8.66
CA SER A 594 25.16 -52.50 8.41
C SER A 594 25.06 -52.85 6.92
N VAL A 595 26.13 -52.71 6.14
CA VAL A 595 26.06 -52.86 4.67
C VAL A 595 26.16 -54.33 4.28
N ASP A 596 25.34 -54.74 3.31
CA ASP A 596 25.69 -55.74 2.29
C ASP A 596 24.84 -55.51 1.03
N GLY A 597 25.26 -56.02 -0.13
CA GLY A 597 24.48 -55.91 -1.36
C GLY A 597 25.00 -56.72 -2.53
N THR A 598 24.07 -57.29 -3.31
CA THR A 598 24.37 -57.94 -4.60
C THR A 598 23.15 -57.94 -5.54
N GLU A 599 23.36 -57.33 -6.70
CA GLU A 599 22.89 -57.67 -8.06
C GLU A 599 21.53 -58.36 -8.42
N TYR A 600 21.02 -57.86 -9.56
CA TYR A 600 20.43 -58.57 -10.72
C TYR A 600 18.90 -58.76 -10.94
N PHE A 601 18.55 -58.41 -12.20
CA PHE A 601 17.45 -58.85 -13.08
C PHE A 601 15.96 -58.59 -12.76
N GLY A 602 15.31 -57.90 -13.72
CA GLY A 602 14.23 -58.54 -14.48
C GLY A 602 12.81 -57.98 -14.35
N GLN A 603 12.44 -56.97 -15.17
CA GLN A 603 11.04 -56.69 -15.49
C GLN A 603 10.60 -57.46 -16.76
N PRO A 604 9.51 -58.24 -16.72
CA PRO A 604 8.85 -58.75 -17.92
C PRO A 604 7.73 -57.81 -18.40
N ALA A 605 7.48 -57.80 -19.70
CA ALA A 605 6.29 -57.16 -20.29
C ALA A 605 5.79 -58.01 -21.46
N PHE A 606 4.47 -58.18 -21.59
CA PHE A 606 3.77 -58.45 -22.86
C PHE A 606 2.23 -58.48 -22.69
N GLN A 607 1.53 -57.76 -23.58
CA GLN A 607 0.42 -58.22 -24.47
C GLN A 607 -0.86 -58.86 -23.85
N GLN A 608 -2.07 -58.88 -24.45
CA GLN A 608 -2.62 -58.58 -25.79
C GLN A 608 -4.18 -58.33 -25.61
N LYS A 609 -5.11 -58.02 -26.55
CA LYS A 609 -5.18 -57.87 -28.03
C LYS A 609 -6.50 -57.12 -28.43
N LEU A 610 -6.48 -56.25 -29.46
CA LEU A 610 -7.65 -55.81 -30.29
C LEU A 610 -8.78 -54.98 -29.59
N ASN A 611 -9.68 -54.24 -30.27
CA ASN A 611 -9.96 -54.11 -31.72
C ASN A 611 -10.34 -52.67 -32.17
N LYS A 612 -10.32 -52.40 -33.49
CA LYS A 612 -10.54 -51.05 -34.09
C LYS A 612 -12.02 -50.70 -34.38
N ARG A 613 -12.32 -49.39 -34.40
CA ARG A 613 -13.02 -48.74 -35.54
C ARG A 613 -12.83 -47.22 -35.54
N GLU A 614 -12.29 -46.69 -36.64
CA GLU A 614 -12.23 -45.27 -36.99
C GLU A 614 -13.29 -44.98 -38.06
N VAL A 615 -13.94 -43.81 -38.02
CA VAL A 615 -14.53 -43.14 -39.20
C VAL A 615 -14.40 -41.63 -39.01
N ASP A 616 -13.68 -40.97 -39.91
CA ASP A 616 -13.66 -39.51 -40.06
C ASP A 616 -14.99 -39.00 -40.65
N THR A 617 -15.46 -37.81 -40.26
CA THR A 617 -15.52 -36.67 -41.22
C THR A 617 -15.98 -35.33 -40.66
N ARG A 618 -15.29 -34.32 -41.18
CA ARG A 618 -15.45 -32.87 -41.15
C ARG A 618 -16.86 -32.29 -41.40
N SER A 619 -17.21 -31.33 -40.52
CA SER A 619 -17.59 -29.92 -40.86
C SER A 619 -18.98 -29.55 -41.42
N ILE A 620 -19.23 -28.23 -41.34
CA ILE A 620 -20.29 -27.40 -41.95
C ILE A 620 -21.57 -27.22 -41.09
N SER A 621 -22.24 -26.10 -41.32
CA SER A 621 -23.01 -25.28 -40.37
C SER A 621 -24.46 -25.02 -40.78
N GLN A 622 -25.23 -24.45 -39.83
CA GLN A 622 -26.14 -23.29 -40.01
C GLN A 622 -27.67 -23.50 -40.13
N VAL A 623 -28.38 -22.53 -39.51
CA VAL A 623 -29.76 -21.99 -39.68
C VAL A 623 -31.03 -22.71 -39.12
N GLU A 624 -31.99 -21.83 -38.74
CA GLU A 624 -33.45 -21.94 -38.45
C GLU A 624 -33.90 -22.68 -37.16
N LYS A 625 -34.67 -22.10 -36.21
CA LYS A 625 -35.87 -21.19 -36.14
C LYS A 625 -37.24 -21.89 -36.26
N PHE A 626 -38.10 -21.72 -35.24
CA PHE A 626 -39.53 -21.36 -35.34
C PHE A 626 -40.11 -20.92 -33.97
N GLU A 627 -41.36 -20.45 -33.90
CA GLU A 627 -41.90 -19.58 -32.83
C GLU A 627 -43.29 -20.00 -32.26
N GLY A 628 -43.57 -19.68 -30.99
CA GLY A 628 -44.92 -19.46 -30.41
C GLY A 628 -45.75 -20.69 -29.97
N ALA A 629 -46.87 -20.55 -29.21
CA ALA A 629 -47.40 -19.47 -28.35
C ALA A 629 -48.67 -19.97 -27.56
N ILE A 630 -49.31 -19.11 -26.71
CA ILE A 630 -50.71 -19.22 -26.17
C ILE A 630 -50.93 -20.31 -25.08
N VAL A 631 -51.72 -20.23 -23.99
CA VAL A 631 -52.30 -19.21 -23.04
C VAL A 631 -53.14 -20.01 -21.98
N ASN A 632 -53.48 -19.43 -20.81
CA ASN A 632 -54.21 -20.08 -19.70
C ASN A 632 -55.73 -20.35 -19.96
N PRO A 633 -56.44 -21.03 -19.04
CA PRO A 633 -57.27 -20.26 -18.08
C PRO A 633 -57.41 -20.83 -16.64
N LEU A 634 -58.12 -20.05 -15.81
CA LEU A 634 -58.51 -20.26 -14.39
C LEU A 634 -59.71 -21.26 -14.24
N PRO A 635 -60.16 -21.69 -13.03
CA PRO A 635 -60.89 -20.81 -12.09
C PRO A 635 -60.72 -21.09 -10.56
N SER A 636 -61.51 -20.36 -9.77
CA SER A 636 -61.41 -20.09 -8.32
C SER A 636 -62.47 -20.76 -7.44
N SER A 637 -62.14 -21.02 -6.15
CA SER A 637 -62.95 -20.69 -4.95
C SER A 637 -62.37 -21.33 -3.67
N THR A 638 -62.56 -20.98 -2.40
CA THR A 638 -62.95 -19.79 -1.57
C THR A 638 -63.52 -20.39 -0.26
N LEU A 639 -63.02 -19.97 0.93
CA LEU A 639 -63.47 -20.36 2.30
C LEU A 639 -63.25 -21.87 2.67
N GLU A 640 -63.27 -22.30 3.93
CA GLU A 640 -63.68 -21.66 5.21
C GLU A 640 -62.73 -22.01 6.40
N GLN A 641 -63.09 -21.61 7.63
CA GLN A 641 -62.30 -21.71 8.86
C GLN A 641 -62.59 -22.98 9.69
N GLY A 642 -61.63 -23.44 10.49
CA GLY A 642 -61.86 -24.47 11.52
C GLY A 642 -60.61 -24.77 12.36
N ALA A 643 -60.70 -24.65 13.70
CA ALA A 643 -59.54 -24.75 14.59
C ALA A 643 -59.69 -25.84 15.66
N SER A 644 -58.63 -26.63 15.92
CA SER A 644 -58.35 -27.23 17.24
C SER A 644 -56.99 -27.92 17.40
N LYS A 645 -56.22 -27.40 18.38
CA LYS A 645 -55.55 -28.12 19.49
C LYS A 645 -54.53 -29.27 19.27
N VAL A 646 -53.42 -29.11 20.04
CA VAL A 646 -52.58 -30.11 20.76
C VAL A 646 -51.30 -30.66 20.09
N VAL A 647 -50.17 -30.11 20.57
CA VAL A 647 -48.89 -30.72 21.02
C VAL A 647 -48.35 -31.98 20.30
N GLY A 648 -47.12 -31.91 19.75
CA GLY A 648 -46.35 -33.12 19.39
C GLY A 648 -45.03 -32.93 18.62
N SER A 649 -43.95 -32.53 19.30
CA SER A 649 -42.52 -32.76 19.01
C SER A 649 -41.94 -32.85 17.57
N CYS A 650 -40.96 -31.98 17.29
CA CYS A 650 -39.67 -32.23 16.60
C CYS A 650 -39.62 -33.04 15.27
N SER A 651 -39.28 -32.35 14.17
CA SER A 651 -38.06 -32.67 13.38
C SER A 651 -37.77 -31.62 12.28
N SER A 652 -36.53 -31.65 11.78
CA SER A 652 -35.92 -30.72 10.83
C SER A 652 -36.54 -30.71 9.42
N PHE A 653 -36.52 -29.54 8.76
CA PHE A 653 -35.91 -29.40 7.43
C PHE A 653 -35.56 -27.93 7.12
N ASN A 654 -34.31 -27.68 6.70
CA ASN A 654 -33.90 -26.37 6.18
C ASN A 654 -34.31 -26.22 4.71
N GLN A 655 -34.76 -25.03 4.32
CA GLN A 655 -34.71 -24.56 2.93
C GLN A 655 -34.11 -23.16 2.88
N ASN A 656 -33.31 -22.92 1.84
CA ASN A 656 -32.50 -21.72 1.71
C ASN A 656 -33.34 -20.46 1.58
N LYS A 657 -32.94 -19.41 2.30
CA LYS A 657 -33.20 -18.02 1.89
C LYS A 657 -31.89 -17.29 1.77
N THR A 658 -31.51 -17.02 0.53
CA THR A 658 -30.50 -16.02 0.18
C THR A 658 -30.92 -14.69 0.79
N PHE A 659 -30.04 -14.05 1.56
CA PHE A 659 -30.23 -12.66 1.96
C PHE A 659 -29.57 -11.76 0.92
N GLU A 660 -30.37 -10.91 0.28
CA GLU A 660 -29.88 -9.93 -0.69
C GLU A 660 -29.31 -8.69 0.02
N GLU A 661 -28.20 -8.18 -0.51
CA GLU A 661 -27.58 -6.91 -0.12
C GLU A 661 -28.56 -5.77 -0.49
N PRO A 662 -29.07 -4.96 0.46
CA PRO A 662 -30.15 -4.02 0.17
C PRO A 662 -29.67 -2.85 -0.70
N GLU A 663 -30.16 -2.81 -1.94
CA GLU A 663 -30.06 -1.61 -2.77
C GLU A 663 -30.88 -0.46 -2.19
N VAL A 664 -30.41 0.78 -2.38
CA VAL A 664 -31.17 1.98 -2.01
C VAL A 664 -32.07 2.34 -3.19
N GLU A 665 -33.29 1.83 -3.20
CA GLU A 665 -34.29 2.20 -4.22
C GLU A 665 -34.65 3.70 -4.16
N GLU A 666 -34.80 4.30 -5.34
CA GLU A 666 -34.96 5.73 -5.54
C GLU A 666 -36.44 6.16 -5.40
N LEU A 667 -36.95 6.17 -4.16
CA LEU A 667 -38.34 6.53 -3.87
C LEU A 667 -38.63 8.03 -4.01
N ALA A 668 -39.05 8.44 -5.21
CA ALA A 668 -39.73 9.71 -5.43
C ALA A 668 -41.11 9.72 -4.75
N ALA A 669 -41.37 10.70 -3.87
CA ALA A 669 -42.62 10.87 -3.14
C ALA A 669 -43.24 12.27 -3.37
N PRO A 670 -44.58 12.42 -3.32
CA PRO A 670 -45.27 13.57 -3.92
C PRO A 670 -45.32 14.83 -3.04
N PHE A 671 -45.51 15.98 -3.70
CA PHE A 671 -45.77 17.26 -3.05
C PHE A 671 -47.05 17.25 -2.21
N MET A 672 -46.94 17.62 -0.93
CA MET A 672 -48.06 17.98 -0.06
C MET A 672 -47.86 19.41 0.47
N ASN A 673 -48.78 20.32 0.13
CA ASN A 673 -48.76 21.69 0.63
C ASN A 673 -49.21 21.75 2.10
N VAL A 674 -48.32 22.15 3.00
CA VAL A 674 -48.67 22.55 4.37
C VAL A 674 -47.99 23.87 4.71
N ALA A 675 -48.77 24.95 4.80
CA ALA A 675 -48.27 26.26 5.17
C ALA A 675 -48.15 26.41 6.69
N ARG A 676 -46.99 26.84 7.18
CA ARG A 676 -46.80 27.44 8.53
C ARG A 676 -45.86 28.64 8.44
N VAL A 677 -45.99 29.55 9.40
CA VAL A 677 -45.52 30.94 9.32
C VAL A 677 -44.60 31.29 10.50
N SER A 678 -43.58 32.12 10.23
CA SER A 678 -42.60 32.66 11.20
C SER A 678 -41.57 31.64 11.73
N SER A 679 -40.34 32.01 12.09
CA SER A 679 -39.77 33.37 12.23
C SER A 679 -38.41 33.53 11.52
N CYS A 680 -38.08 34.77 11.16
CA CYS A 680 -36.87 35.08 10.39
C CYS A 680 -35.63 35.28 11.27
N VAL A 681 -34.62 34.44 11.06
CA VAL A 681 -33.20 34.82 11.19
C VAL A 681 -32.54 34.49 9.85
N PRO A 682 -31.90 35.44 9.13
CA PRO A 682 -31.33 35.16 7.83
C PRO A 682 -30.06 34.31 7.96
N PRO A 683 -30.00 33.07 7.44
CA PRO A 683 -28.77 32.30 7.43
C PRO A 683 -27.78 32.97 6.48
N GLN A 684 -26.60 33.32 6.99
CA GLN A 684 -25.53 33.95 6.23
C GLN A 684 -24.92 32.93 5.26
N LYS A 685 -25.51 32.81 4.06
CA LYS A 685 -25.20 31.79 3.06
C LYS A 685 -23.70 31.80 2.68
N SER A 686 -22.97 30.76 3.08
CA SER A 686 -21.61 30.50 2.62
C SER A 686 -21.61 30.20 1.11
N LEU A 687 -21.05 31.14 0.34
CA LEU A 687 -20.97 31.06 -1.12
C LEU A 687 -19.80 30.17 -1.56
N ILE A 688 -20.00 28.85 -1.49
CA ILE A 688 -19.13 27.88 -2.18
C ILE A 688 -19.45 27.93 -3.68
N ARG A 689 -18.80 28.86 -4.40
CA ARG A 689 -18.85 29.00 -5.86
C ARG A 689 -17.44 29.16 -6.40
N PHE A 690 -17.02 28.24 -7.26
CA PHE A 690 -15.66 28.20 -7.79
C PHE A 690 -15.53 28.96 -9.12
N ASN A 691 -15.28 30.27 -9.05
CA ASN A 691 -14.80 31.01 -10.22
C ASN A 691 -13.35 30.59 -10.51
N PHE A 692 -13.08 30.04 -11.69
CA PHE A 692 -11.73 29.63 -12.12
C PHE A 692 -11.01 30.68 -12.99
N THR A 693 -11.68 31.81 -13.22
CA THR A 693 -11.26 32.97 -14.03
C THR A 693 -9.77 33.30 -13.92
N THR A 694 -9.09 33.35 -15.07
CA THR A 694 -7.80 34.04 -15.21
C THR A 694 -7.86 34.84 -16.49
N LEU A 695 -8.14 36.15 -16.39
CA LEU A 695 -7.88 37.11 -17.46
C LEU A 695 -7.74 38.53 -16.87
N VAL A 696 -7.11 39.40 -17.64
CA VAL A 696 -6.64 40.73 -17.23
C VAL A 696 -7.56 41.80 -17.81
N ASN A 697 -7.80 42.88 -17.08
CA ASN A 697 -8.32 44.13 -17.63
C ASN A 697 -7.55 45.32 -17.05
N ALA A 698 -6.58 45.82 -17.82
CA ALA A 698 -5.83 47.05 -17.54
C ALA A 698 -6.16 48.06 -18.66
N THR A 699 -7.39 48.56 -18.67
CA THR A 699 -7.91 49.49 -19.69
C THR A 699 -8.05 50.90 -19.12
N GLY A 700 -7.20 51.82 -19.61
CA GLY A 700 -7.30 53.25 -19.33
C GLY A 700 -5.94 53.91 -19.02
N LYS A 701 -5.65 55.11 -19.52
CA LYS A 701 -6.36 55.95 -20.49
C LYS A 701 -5.33 56.72 -21.32
N SER A 702 -5.72 57.15 -22.53
CA SER A 702 -5.02 58.24 -23.22
C SER A 702 -5.44 59.59 -22.63
N ALA A 703 -4.46 60.40 -22.26
CA ALA A 703 -4.50 61.86 -22.18
C ALA A 703 -3.07 62.36 -22.38
#